data_AF-A0A8S9DNJ8-F1
#
_entry.id   AF-A0A8S9DNJ8-F1
#
_cell.length_a   1.000
_cell.length_b   1.000
_cell.length_c   1.000
_cell.angle_alpha   90.00
_cell.angle_beta   90.00
_cell.angle_gamma   90.00
#
_symmetry.space_group_name_H-M   'P 1'
#
loop_
_entity.id
_entity.type
_entity.pdbx_description
1 polymer ?
#
loop_
_entity_poly.entity_id
_entity_poly.type
_entity_poly.pdbx_seq_one_letter_code
_entity_poly.pdbx_strand_id
1 'polypeptide(L)'
;MTESSFFALAQNISLLLATALVFDLLVSYRKAGRSWLWRVPFGLLLGGIGIALMLTPWVYDVGIIFDTRSVLLGISGLFFGSVPTVTAMLVTAAFRYYQGGVAAWTGICVILASGTIGILWRRMSKRPVETITGWQLYLFGWVIHIVMLLLMFTLPMEVALQVLAKISIPVLMIYPLGTLLLGLLLVNRQRRERAVDDLKRNEVTIKRKSLLQEKLAALGSELAAHDDLETIFRIAEHFLKEMIDCPNYGITLFDPQQSVLTAAYLVSDGEIIDPISLPPLPYDPKNSSTGRSRAIASKKPVIVRDLAATRMASGGILVGSEQEPQSAIYIPMIVEDQVIGMVDLQSYHENSYLEDDGEWLSVVANQIGLNVRNSQLLSTLQQRVIELTALHTIEFAVVAHLSTREILEIVMEQITKSLGVDAVAVLRFNPQSNTLDYASGRGFLTKAVEETRINLGKDLAGQVAEGKAAVQRDAIRGGLEFLRKKSWTREGFVSYTGVSLVVNSHIIGVCEVFHRSMMRQDTDWLRTLETLAGQAALVIDHLQNFEDLQRANIDLLAAYNATIVGWSSAMDLRDKETENHTTRVTELTVRMAELLGLDEDQILHLRRGALLHDIGKLGVPDEILLKTGKLTDEEWTTMRRHPQMAYDMLSSIEYLHPALDIPYCHHEKWDGSGYPRGLKGEQIPFGARLFMIADVYDALISDRPYRTAWTLDKTQKYIRQQSGKHFDPRAVDAFISLVQSGEIGKIL
;
A
#
# COMPACT_ATOMS: atom_id res chain seq x y z
N MET A 1 -69.47 -3.94 -62.98
CA MET A 1 -68.11 -3.67 -63.50
C MET A 1 -67.81 -4.70 -64.56
N THR A 2 -67.54 -4.30 -65.80
CA THR A 2 -67.06 -5.19 -66.87
C THR A 2 -65.60 -5.58 -66.57
N GLU A 3 -65.12 -6.74 -67.03
CA GLU A 3 -63.70 -7.14 -66.87
C GLU A 3 -62.71 -6.06 -67.34
N SER A 4 -63.08 -5.28 -68.36
CA SER A 4 -62.32 -4.14 -68.87
C SER A 4 -62.12 -3.00 -67.86
N SER A 5 -63.09 -2.78 -66.97
CA SER A 5 -63.02 -1.69 -65.97
C SER A 5 -62.08 -2.01 -64.80
N PHE A 6 -61.99 -3.28 -64.41
CA PHE A 6 -61.05 -3.73 -63.37
C PHE A 6 -59.60 -3.68 -63.88
N PHE A 7 -59.37 -4.08 -65.13
CA PHE A 7 -58.05 -4.05 -65.75
C PHE A 7 -57.47 -2.62 -65.84
N ALA A 8 -58.27 -1.63 -66.25
CA ALA A 8 -57.83 -0.22 -66.29
C ALA A 8 -57.49 0.33 -64.90
N LEU A 9 -58.26 -0.03 -63.87
CA LEU A 9 -57.97 0.38 -62.50
C LEU A 9 -56.67 -0.24 -61.98
N ALA A 10 -56.45 -1.53 -62.24
CA ALA A 10 -55.22 -2.22 -61.87
C ALA A 10 -53.98 -1.61 -62.55
N GLN A 11 -54.08 -1.27 -63.85
CA GLN A 11 -53.02 -0.58 -64.58
C GLN A 11 -52.69 0.80 -63.98
N ASN A 12 -53.70 1.59 -63.63
CA ASN A 12 -53.50 2.90 -63.00
C ASN A 12 -52.83 2.77 -61.62
N ILE A 13 -53.19 1.77 -60.83
CA ILE A 13 -52.51 1.47 -59.55
C ILE A 13 -51.05 1.09 -59.80
N SER A 14 -50.76 0.22 -60.77
CA SER A 14 -49.38 -0.17 -61.12
C SER A 14 -48.54 1.03 -61.58
N LEU A 15 -49.10 1.91 -62.41
CA LEU A 15 -48.43 3.13 -62.88
C LEU A 15 -48.17 4.12 -61.73
N LEU A 16 -49.12 4.26 -60.80
CA LEU A 16 -48.91 5.07 -59.58
C LEU A 16 -47.84 4.46 -58.67
N LEU A 17 -47.81 3.14 -58.50
CA LEU A 17 -46.76 2.46 -57.72
C LEU A 17 -45.38 2.58 -58.38
N ALA A 18 -45.30 2.64 -59.71
CA ALA A 18 -44.04 2.87 -60.42
C ALA A 18 -43.36 4.20 -60.03
N THR A 19 -44.14 5.19 -59.58
CA THR A 19 -43.57 6.45 -59.06
C THR A 19 -42.68 6.22 -57.84
N ALA A 20 -42.95 5.19 -57.03
CA ALA A 20 -42.10 4.85 -55.89
C ALA A 20 -40.70 4.39 -56.32
N LEU A 21 -40.56 3.78 -57.49
CA LEU A 21 -39.25 3.43 -58.07
C LEU A 21 -38.54 4.67 -58.60
N VAL A 22 -39.28 5.58 -59.25
CA VAL A 22 -38.73 6.88 -59.68
C VAL A 22 -38.23 7.68 -58.48
N PHE A 23 -38.90 7.57 -57.33
CA PHE A 23 -38.48 8.20 -56.07
C PHE A 23 -37.13 7.66 -55.59
N ASP A 24 -36.91 6.33 -55.59
CA ASP A 24 -35.61 5.75 -55.21
C ASP A 24 -34.48 6.25 -56.08
N LEU A 25 -34.70 6.23 -57.40
CA LEU A 25 -33.71 6.66 -58.36
C LEU A 25 -33.37 8.12 -58.09
N LEU A 26 -34.37 8.97 -57.81
CA LEU A 26 -34.12 10.37 -57.47
C LEU A 26 -33.30 10.52 -56.19
N VAL A 27 -33.61 9.78 -55.10
CA VAL A 27 -32.88 9.92 -53.84
C VAL A 27 -31.45 9.37 -53.95
N SER A 28 -31.26 8.21 -54.58
CA SER A 28 -29.94 7.64 -54.83
C SER A 28 -29.07 8.61 -55.63
N TYR A 29 -29.63 9.27 -56.66
CA TYR A 29 -28.89 10.27 -57.44
C TYR A 29 -28.65 11.58 -56.68
N ARG A 30 -29.53 11.97 -55.75
CA ARG A 30 -29.32 13.15 -54.90
C ARG A 30 -28.11 12.98 -53.98
N LYS A 31 -27.87 11.77 -53.45
CA LYS A 31 -26.68 11.48 -52.63
C LYS A 31 -25.36 11.66 -53.39
N ALA A 32 -25.38 11.60 -54.73
CA ALA A 32 -24.20 11.79 -55.59
C ALA A 32 -23.84 13.27 -55.89
N GLY A 33 -24.47 14.26 -55.23
CA GLY A 33 -24.03 15.66 -55.27
C GLY A 33 -24.25 16.41 -56.60
N ARG A 34 -25.09 15.91 -57.52
CA ARG A 34 -25.28 16.50 -58.86
C ARG A 34 -26.15 17.77 -58.88
N SER A 35 -25.95 18.60 -59.91
CA SER A 35 -26.63 19.89 -60.10
C SER A 35 -28.15 19.78 -60.29
N TRP A 36 -28.87 20.90 -60.08
CA TRP A 36 -30.34 20.96 -60.13
C TRP A 36 -30.95 20.59 -61.48
N LEU A 37 -30.21 20.77 -62.58
CA LEU A 37 -30.61 20.43 -63.95
C LEU A 37 -30.90 18.92 -64.13
N TRP A 38 -30.27 18.07 -63.34
CA TRP A 38 -30.47 16.61 -63.36
C TRP A 38 -31.83 16.16 -62.80
N ARG A 39 -32.67 17.10 -62.34
CA ARG A 39 -34.04 16.81 -61.90
C ARG A 39 -35.04 16.79 -63.05
N VAL A 40 -34.67 17.32 -64.22
CA VAL A 40 -35.53 17.36 -65.42
C VAL A 40 -35.84 15.95 -65.97
N PRO A 41 -34.87 15.01 -66.10
CA PRO A 41 -35.17 13.64 -66.55
C PRO A 41 -36.19 12.90 -65.68
N PHE A 42 -36.14 13.08 -64.35
CA PHE A 42 -37.14 12.53 -63.43
C PHE A 42 -38.53 13.14 -63.66
N GLY A 43 -38.58 14.44 -63.96
CA GLY A 43 -39.81 15.10 -64.37
C GLY A 43 -40.36 14.61 -65.70
N LEU A 44 -39.49 14.30 -66.67
CA LEU A 44 -39.88 13.67 -67.94
C LEU A 44 -40.43 12.26 -67.72
N LEU A 45 -39.80 11.44 -66.86
CA LEU A 45 -40.30 10.11 -66.48
C LEU A 45 -41.68 10.18 -65.81
N LEU A 46 -41.85 11.08 -64.83
CA LEU A 46 -43.15 11.32 -64.19
C LEU A 46 -44.18 11.83 -65.20
N GLY A 47 -43.77 12.71 -66.12
CA GLY A 47 -44.61 13.16 -67.23
C GLY A 47 -45.04 12.01 -68.14
N GLY A 48 -44.14 11.06 -68.44
CA GLY A 48 -44.43 9.84 -69.20
C GLY A 48 -45.42 8.92 -68.48
N ILE A 49 -45.27 8.72 -67.17
CA ILE A 49 -46.27 8.00 -66.34
C ILE A 49 -47.62 8.73 -66.41
N GLY A 50 -47.62 10.07 -66.33
CA GLY A 50 -48.83 10.88 -66.45
C GLY A 50 -49.51 10.74 -67.81
N ILE A 51 -48.75 10.67 -68.91
CA ILE A 51 -49.27 10.39 -70.25
C ILE A 51 -49.86 8.98 -70.32
N ALA A 52 -49.17 7.98 -69.78
CA ALA A 52 -49.67 6.60 -69.74
C ALA A 52 -51.01 6.51 -69.00
N LEU A 53 -51.14 7.17 -67.85
CA LEU A 53 -52.40 7.26 -67.10
C LEU A 53 -53.55 7.88 -67.93
N MET A 54 -53.25 8.87 -68.77
CA MET A 54 -54.25 9.47 -69.67
C MET A 54 -54.62 8.57 -70.87
N LEU A 55 -53.72 7.67 -71.28
CA LEU A 55 -53.95 6.72 -72.37
C LEU A 55 -54.72 5.48 -71.90
N THR A 56 -54.72 5.20 -70.59
CA THR A 56 -55.46 4.09 -69.97
C THR A 56 -56.59 4.59 -69.06
N PRO A 57 -57.55 5.37 -69.57
CA PRO A 57 -58.57 5.91 -68.71
C PRO A 57 -59.62 4.87 -68.33
N TRP A 58 -60.18 5.04 -67.14
CA TRP A 58 -61.32 4.28 -66.67
C TRP A 58 -62.63 4.93 -67.17
N VAL A 59 -63.32 4.26 -68.10
CA VAL A 59 -64.62 4.71 -68.61
C VAL A 59 -65.72 4.21 -67.69
N TYR A 60 -66.46 5.13 -67.08
CA TYR A 60 -67.51 4.81 -66.10
C TYR A 60 -68.92 4.83 -66.70
N ASP A 61 -69.17 5.77 -67.61
CA ASP A 61 -70.43 5.94 -68.33
C ASP A 61 -70.13 6.56 -69.72
N VAL A 62 -71.08 6.53 -70.66
CA VAL A 62 -70.89 7.04 -72.03
C VAL A 62 -70.47 8.52 -71.99
N GLY A 63 -69.23 8.80 -72.40
CA GLY A 63 -68.64 10.14 -72.40
C GLY A 63 -67.95 10.58 -71.10
N ILE A 64 -67.93 9.75 -70.04
CA ILE A 64 -67.27 10.07 -68.76
C ILE A 64 -66.07 9.17 -68.52
N ILE A 65 -64.89 9.81 -68.49
CA ILE A 65 -63.58 9.20 -68.54
C ILE A 65 -62.76 9.68 -67.32
N PHE A 66 -62.25 8.74 -66.53
CA PHE A 66 -61.49 8.99 -65.30
C PHE A 66 -60.02 8.58 -65.46
N ASP A 67 -59.10 9.45 -65.06
CA ASP A 67 -57.69 9.09 -64.93
C ASP A 67 -57.12 9.61 -63.60
N THR A 68 -56.05 8.98 -63.11
CA THR A 68 -55.45 9.28 -61.79
C THR A 68 -54.29 10.28 -61.86
N ARG A 69 -54.21 11.12 -62.90
CA ARG A 69 -53.09 12.05 -63.10
C ARG A 69 -53.01 13.14 -62.01
N SER A 70 -54.14 13.55 -61.45
CA SER A 70 -54.19 14.54 -60.36
C SER A 70 -53.49 14.03 -59.10
N VAL A 71 -53.68 12.75 -58.78
CA VAL A 71 -52.99 12.05 -57.68
C VAL A 71 -51.49 12.04 -57.93
N LEU A 72 -51.05 11.64 -59.13
CA LEU A 72 -49.64 11.61 -59.53
C LEU A 72 -48.98 12.99 -59.40
N LEU A 73 -49.58 14.03 -59.98
CA LEU A 73 -49.00 15.37 -60.04
C LEU A 73 -48.97 16.05 -58.67
N GLY A 74 -50.01 15.83 -57.85
CA GLY A 74 -50.02 16.28 -56.46
C GLY A 74 -48.90 15.65 -55.63
N ILE A 75 -48.78 14.33 -55.67
CA ILE A 75 -47.71 13.58 -54.98
C ILE A 75 -46.33 13.96 -55.53
N SER A 76 -46.20 14.17 -56.84
CA SER A 76 -44.98 14.70 -57.47
C SER A 76 -44.55 16.01 -56.81
N GLY A 77 -45.47 16.96 -56.69
CA GLY A 77 -45.21 18.26 -56.06
C GLY A 77 -44.74 18.14 -54.62
N LEU A 78 -45.38 17.23 -53.86
CA LEU A 78 -45.09 17.02 -52.44
C LEU A 78 -43.73 16.35 -52.19
N PHE A 79 -43.38 15.32 -52.95
CA PHE A 79 -42.18 14.49 -52.68
C PHE A 79 -40.99 14.80 -53.59
N PHE A 80 -41.21 14.99 -54.90
CA PHE A 80 -40.15 15.13 -55.90
C PHE A 80 -39.71 16.59 -56.09
N GLY A 81 -40.58 17.54 -55.74
CA GLY A 81 -40.26 18.97 -55.65
C GLY A 81 -40.60 19.74 -56.91
N SER A 82 -40.27 21.03 -56.92
CA SER A 82 -40.77 21.96 -57.95
C SER A 82 -40.28 21.63 -59.36
N VAL A 83 -39.00 21.30 -59.54
CA VAL A 83 -38.42 21.07 -60.87
C VAL A 83 -39.01 19.83 -61.55
N PRO A 84 -38.98 18.61 -60.96
CA PRO A 84 -39.60 17.44 -61.60
C PRO A 84 -41.09 17.63 -61.86
N THR A 85 -41.81 18.27 -60.93
CA THR A 85 -43.26 18.47 -61.04
C THR A 85 -43.63 19.46 -62.13
N VAL A 86 -42.89 20.57 -62.28
CA VAL A 86 -43.13 21.54 -63.36
C VAL A 86 -42.86 20.90 -64.72
N THR A 87 -41.79 20.12 -64.85
CA THR A 87 -41.51 19.37 -66.08
C THR A 87 -42.63 18.36 -66.38
N ALA A 88 -43.07 17.59 -65.38
CA ALA A 88 -44.18 16.63 -65.55
C ALA A 88 -45.49 17.32 -65.94
N MET A 89 -45.80 18.48 -65.33
CA MET A 89 -46.96 19.30 -65.69
C MET A 89 -46.89 19.78 -67.15
N LEU A 90 -45.74 20.27 -67.61
CA LEU A 90 -45.58 20.74 -68.98
C LEU A 90 -45.78 19.61 -70.00
N VAL A 91 -45.17 18.45 -69.77
CA VAL A 91 -45.29 17.27 -70.64
C VAL A 91 -46.74 16.78 -70.70
N THR A 92 -47.39 16.63 -69.54
CA THR A 92 -48.78 16.15 -69.47
C THR A 92 -49.78 17.17 -70.01
N ALA A 93 -49.58 18.46 -69.77
CA ALA A 93 -50.43 19.53 -70.32
C ALA A 93 -50.31 19.63 -71.85
N ALA A 94 -49.09 19.54 -72.40
CA ALA A 94 -48.86 19.52 -73.84
C ALA A 94 -49.55 18.33 -74.51
N PHE A 95 -49.43 17.14 -73.92
CA PHE A 95 -50.13 15.95 -74.41
C PHE A 95 -51.65 16.10 -74.30
N ARG A 96 -52.15 16.68 -73.22
CA ARG A 96 -53.59 16.92 -73.05
C ARG A 96 -54.15 17.93 -74.06
N TYR A 97 -53.36 18.94 -74.41
CA TYR A 97 -53.70 19.88 -75.48
C TYR A 97 -53.80 19.16 -76.83
N TYR A 98 -52.85 18.26 -77.14
CA TYR A 98 -52.83 17.47 -78.37
C TYR A 98 -54.04 16.52 -78.49
N GLN A 99 -54.50 15.91 -77.40
CA GLN A 99 -55.70 15.05 -77.41
C GLN A 99 -56.98 15.78 -77.85
N GLY A 100 -57.05 17.11 -77.68
CA GLY A 100 -58.22 17.92 -78.02
C GLY A 100 -59.49 17.55 -77.24
N GLY A 101 -60.65 18.01 -77.72
CA GLY A 101 -61.97 17.74 -77.15
C GLY A 101 -62.53 18.88 -76.28
N VAL A 102 -63.85 18.81 -76.01
CA VAL A 102 -64.63 19.88 -75.34
C VAL A 102 -64.10 20.19 -73.93
N ALA A 103 -63.46 19.22 -73.27
CA ALA A 103 -62.87 19.37 -71.93
C ALA A 103 -61.33 19.44 -71.93
N ALA A 104 -60.71 19.86 -73.04
CA ALA A 104 -59.25 19.97 -73.14
C ALA A 104 -58.69 21.01 -72.16
N TRP A 105 -59.24 22.24 -72.17
CA TRP A 105 -58.83 23.33 -71.29
C TRP A 105 -59.03 23.01 -69.81
N THR A 106 -60.18 22.44 -69.45
CA THR A 106 -60.47 21.95 -68.10
C THR A 106 -59.41 20.94 -67.64
N GLY A 107 -59.02 19.99 -68.50
CA GLY A 107 -57.97 19.02 -68.20
C GLY A 107 -56.60 19.66 -67.97
N ILE A 108 -56.22 20.67 -68.75
CA ILE A 108 -54.97 21.42 -68.57
C ILE A 108 -54.99 22.18 -67.24
N CYS A 109 -56.10 22.86 -66.91
CA CYS A 109 -56.25 23.55 -65.62
C CYS A 109 -56.12 22.59 -64.43
N VAL A 110 -56.68 21.38 -64.53
CA VAL A 110 -56.57 20.34 -63.48
C VAL A 110 -55.12 19.88 -63.29
N ILE A 111 -54.37 19.68 -64.38
CA ILE A 111 -52.94 19.30 -64.34
C ILE A 111 -52.13 20.37 -63.60
N LEU A 112 -52.30 21.64 -64.00
CA LEU A 112 -51.58 22.77 -63.41
C LEU A 112 -51.97 22.97 -61.94
N ALA A 113 -53.25 22.92 -61.60
CA ALA A 113 -53.73 23.08 -60.24
C ALA A 113 -53.23 21.94 -59.33
N SER A 114 -53.30 20.69 -59.78
CA SER A 114 -52.88 19.53 -58.97
C SER A 114 -51.39 19.58 -58.61
N GLY A 115 -50.53 19.87 -59.60
CA GLY A 115 -49.08 19.95 -59.36
C GLY A 115 -48.67 21.20 -58.56
N THR A 116 -49.32 22.34 -58.79
CA THR A 116 -49.08 23.57 -58.00
C THR A 116 -49.50 23.42 -56.55
N ILE A 117 -50.66 22.80 -56.26
CA ILE A 117 -51.08 22.48 -54.89
C ILE A 117 -50.04 21.60 -54.20
N GLY A 118 -49.51 20.56 -54.88
CA GLY A 118 -48.44 19.72 -54.35
C GLY A 118 -47.16 20.49 -53.98
N ILE A 119 -46.73 21.41 -54.86
CA ILE A 119 -45.54 22.24 -54.62
C ILE A 119 -45.77 23.22 -53.46
N LEU A 120 -46.94 23.86 -53.42
CA LEU A 120 -47.31 24.80 -52.36
C LEU A 120 -47.42 24.10 -51.01
N TRP A 121 -48.06 22.93 -50.96
CA TRP A 121 -48.20 22.13 -49.74
C TRP A 121 -46.83 21.76 -49.16
N ARG A 122 -45.87 21.38 -50.01
CA ARG A 122 -44.49 21.12 -49.61
C ARG A 122 -43.80 22.36 -49.04
N ARG A 123 -43.98 23.52 -49.68
CA ARG A 123 -43.35 24.79 -49.23
C ARG A 123 -43.94 25.29 -47.92
N MET A 124 -45.26 25.12 -47.72
CA MET A 124 -45.94 25.49 -46.48
C MET A 124 -45.59 24.55 -45.31
N SER A 125 -45.28 23.28 -45.62
CA SER A 125 -44.83 22.31 -44.62
C SER A 125 -43.38 22.59 -44.22
N LYS A 126 -43.17 23.39 -43.16
CA LYS A 126 -41.83 23.63 -42.57
C LYS A 126 -41.17 22.37 -42.01
N ARG A 127 -41.96 21.32 -41.77
CA ARG A 127 -41.49 20.04 -41.23
C ARG A 127 -41.02 19.11 -42.35
N PRO A 128 -40.08 18.19 -42.06
CA PRO A 128 -39.65 17.20 -43.04
C PRO A 128 -40.80 16.31 -43.53
N VAL A 129 -40.79 15.94 -44.81
CA VAL A 129 -41.88 15.18 -45.45
C VAL A 129 -42.12 13.82 -44.77
N GLU A 130 -41.10 13.20 -44.18
CA GLU A 130 -41.22 11.94 -43.41
C GLU A 130 -42.04 12.06 -42.11
N THR A 131 -42.26 13.29 -41.63
CA THR A 131 -43.08 13.57 -40.44
C THR A 131 -44.56 13.78 -40.77
N ILE A 132 -44.92 13.81 -42.06
CA ILE A 132 -46.30 13.96 -42.49
C ILE A 132 -47.10 12.72 -42.06
N THR A 133 -48.24 12.97 -41.41
CA THR A 133 -49.15 11.94 -40.93
C THR A 133 -50.10 11.48 -42.04
N GLY A 134 -50.64 10.27 -41.92
CA GLY A 134 -51.66 9.78 -42.87
C GLY A 134 -52.86 10.73 -42.98
N TRP A 135 -53.30 11.32 -41.86
CA TRP A 135 -54.39 12.30 -41.88
C TRP A 135 -54.09 13.54 -42.75
N GLN A 136 -52.86 14.06 -42.66
CA GLN A 136 -52.43 15.19 -43.49
C GLN A 136 -52.36 14.84 -44.98
N LEU A 137 -51.96 13.61 -45.34
CA LEU A 137 -51.96 13.13 -46.72
C LEU A 137 -53.37 12.93 -47.26
N TYR A 138 -54.30 12.46 -46.43
CA TYR A 138 -55.70 12.33 -46.79
C TYR A 138 -56.33 13.71 -47.03
N LEU A 139 -56.13 14.67 -46.12
CA LEU A 139 -56.57 16.05 -46.27
C LEU A 139 -55.97 16.70 -47.53
N PHE A 140 -54.68 16.50 -47.77
CA PHE A 140 -54.01 16.93 -48.99
C PHE A 140 -54.68 16.36 -50.26
N GLY A 141 -55.01 15.07 -50.23
CA GLY A 141 -55.78 14.41 -51.28
C GLY A 141 -57.16 15.07 -51.48
N TRP A 142 -57.88 15.37 -50.41
CA TRP A 142 -59.17 16.06 -50.48
C TRP A 142 -59.05 17.45 -51.12
N VAL A 143 -58.05 18.25 -50.72
CA VAL A 143 -57.84 19.60 -51.26
C VAL A 143 -57.61 19.56 -52.78
N ILE A 144 -56.73 18.66 -53.26
CA ILE A 144 -56.48 18.52 -54.70
C ILE A 144 -57.77 18.20 -55.46
N HIS A 145 -58.55 17.25 -54.95
CA HIS A 145 -59.71 16.73 -55.68
C HIS A 145 -60.94 17.63 -55.56
N ILE A 146 -61.11 18.40 -54.48
CA ILE A 146 -62.10 19.49 -54.41
C ILE A 146 -61.76 20.56 -55.44
N VAL A 147 -60.51 21.01 -55.52
CA VAL A 147 -60.11 22.01 -56.51
C VAL A 147 -60.30 21.47 -57.94
N MET A 148 -59.98 20.20 -58.17
CA MET A 148 -60.26 19.54 -59.45
C MET A 148 -61.74 19.57 -59.82
N LEU A 149 -62.64 19.29 -58.88
CA LEU A 149 -64.08 19.34 -59.11
C LEU A 149 -64.56 20.78 -59.35
N LEU A 150 -64.05 21.77 -58.59
CA LEU A 150 -64.37 23.19 -58.83
C LEU A 150 -63.96 23.64 -60.24
N LEU A 151 -62.86 23.10 -60.78
CA LEU A 151 -62.44 23.40 -62.15
C LEU A 151 -63.40 22.84 -63.22
N MET A 152 -64.34 21.95 -62.89
CA MET A 152 -65.36 21.49 -63.86
C MET A 152 -66.29 22.61 -64.31
N PHE A 153 -66.44 23.69 -63.53
CA PHE A 153 -67.19 24.89 -63.92
C PHE A 153 -66.54 25.70 -65.07
N THR A 154 -65.36 25.28 -65.54
CA THR A 154 -64.78 25.79 -66.80
C THR A 154 -65.51 25.25 -68.04
N LEU A 155 -66.33 24.20 -67.88
CA LEU A 155 -67.26 23.71 -68.89
C LEU A 155 -68.57 24.54 -68.88
N PRO A 156 -69.34 24.54 -69.98
CA PRO A 156 -70.68 25.14 -69.99
C PRO A 156 -71.54 24.63 -68.82
N MET A 157 -72.29 25.51 -68.16
CA MET A 157 -72.98 25.24 -66.89
C MET A 157 -73.82 23.96 -66.91
N GLU A 158 -74.54 23.69 -68.00
CA GLU A 158 -75.37 22.50 -68.17
C GLU A 158 -74.55 21.21 -68.16
N VAL A 159 -73.39 21.21 -68.85
CA VAL A 159 -72.47 20.06 -68.92
C VAL A 159 -71.74 19.89 -67.59
N ALA A 160 -71.30 20.98 -66.96
CA ALA A 160 -70.60 20.95 -65.68
C ALA A 160 -71.44 20.31 -64.57
N LEU A 161 -72.73 20.68 -64.46
CA LEU A 161 -73.63 20.12 -63.46
C LEU A 161 -73.90 18.63 -63.69
N GLN A 162 -74.06 18.19 -64.94
CA GLN A 162 -74.23 16.77 -65.27
C GLN A 162 -72.98 15.95 -64.95
N VAL A 163 -71.80 16.49 -65.26
CA VAL A 163 -70.51 15.84 -64.94
C VAL A 163 -70.34 15.76 -63.43
N LEU A 164 -70.49 16.86 -62.69
CA LEU A 164 -70.34 16.89 -61.23
C LEU A 164 -71.27 15.90 -60.52
N ALA A 165 -72.55 15.85 -60.90
CA ALA A 165 -73.51 14.92 -60.33
C ALA A 165 -73.07 13.44 -60.44
N LYS A 166 -72.36 13.09 -61.53
CA LYS A 166 -71.88 11.72 -61.78
C LYS A 166 -70.49 11.44 -61.21
N ILE A 167 -69.60 12.44 -61.15
CA ILE A 167 -68.18 12.21 -60.82
C ILE A 167 -67.78 12.57 -59.39
N SER A 168 -68.52 13.44 -58.69
CA SER A 168 -68.10 13.99 -57.40
C SER A 168 -67.91 12.91 -56.33
N ILE A 169 -68.84 11.95 -56.21
CA ILE A 169 -68.76 10.90 -55.19
C ILE A 169 -67.60 9.92 -55.47
N PRO A 170 -67.48 9.31 -56.68
CA PRO A 170 -66.36 8.41 -56.96
C PRO A 170 -64.98 9.07 -56.80
N VAL A 171 -64.82 10.31 -57.24
CA VAL A 171 -63.56 11.06 -57.16
C VAL A 171 -63.16 11.33 -55.71
N LEU A 172 -64.07 11.84 -54.88
CA LEU A 172 -63.77 12.19 -53.49
C LEU A 172 -63.60 10.95 -52.61
N MET A 173 -64.13 9.80 -53.02
CA MET A 173 -63.94 8.54 -52.31
C MET A 173 -62.62 7.85 -52.70
N ILE A 174 -62.32 7.75 -54.00
CA ILE A 174 -61.21 6.92 -54.50
C ILE A 174 -59.89 7.70 -54.52
N TYR A 175 -59.88 8.95 -55.00
CA TYR A 175 -58.62 9.63 -55.29
C TYR A 175 -57.90 10.17 -54.05
N PRO A 176 -58.57 10.76 -53.04
CA PRO A 176 -57.94 11.07 -51.76
C PRO A 176 -57.36 9.83 -51.06
N LEU A 177 -58.02 8.67 -51.18
CA LEU A 177 -57.49 7.39 -50.69
C LEU A 177 -56.24 6.95 -51.47
N GLY A 178 -56.25 7.11 -52.80
CA GLY A 178 -55.07 6.88 -53.65
C GLY A 178 -53.89 7.78 -53.28
N THR A 179 -54.13 9.08 -53.06
CA THR A 179 -53.12 10.04 -52.57
C THR A 179 -52.59 9.64 -51.20
N LEU A 180 -53.46 9.20 -50.28
CA LEU A 180 -53.06 8.71 -48.96
C LEU A 180 -52.13 7.50 -49.07
N LEU A 181 -52.53 6.46 -49.81
CA LEU A 181 -51.78 5.21 -49.92
C LEU A 181 -50.41 5.44 -50.57
N LEU A 182 -50.36 6.17 -51.69
CA LEU A 182 -49.11 6.49 -52.36
C LEU A 182 -48.22 7.39 -51.51
N GLY A 183 -48.81 8.39 -50.84
CA GLY A 183 -48.09 9.27 -49.92
C GLY A 183 -47.52 8.51 -48.72
N LEU A 184 -48.26 7.58 -48.11
CA LEU A 184 -47.78 6.75 -47.01
C LEU A 184 -46.61 5.86 -47.42
N LEU A 185 -46.67 5.29 -48.62
CA LEU A 185 -45.59 4.49 -49.18
C LEU A 185 -44.31 5.33 -49.29
N LEU A 186 -44.39 6.53 -49.88
CA LEU A 186 -43.23 7.41 -50.04
C LEU A 186 -42.71 7.95 -48.70
N VAL A 187 -43.59 8.29 -47.74
CA VAL A 187 -43.19 8.68 -46.37
C VAL A 187 -42.42 7.55 -45.68
N ASN A 188 -42.93 6.32 -45.73
CA ASN A 188 -42.26 5.17 -45.13
C ASN A 188 -40.91 4.88 -45.80
N ARG A 189 -40.82 5.09 -47.12
CA ARG A 189 -39.58 4.95 -47.87
C ARG A 189 -38.52 5.95 -47.42
N GLN A 190 -38.92 7.21 -47.25
CA GLN A 190 -38.04 8.26 -46.78
C GLN A 190 -37.59 8.06 -45.31
N ARG A 191 -38.46 7.53 -44.44
CA ARG A 191 -38.10 7.16 -43.06
C ARG A 191 -36.99 6.11 -43.00
N ARG A 192 -37.07 5.07 -43.85
CA ARG A 192 -36.07 4.00 -43.91
C ARG A 192 -34.68 4.52 -44.29
N GLU A 193 -34.61 5.42 -45.28
CA GLU A 193 -33.32 5.96 -45.71
C GLU A 193 -32.63 6.80 -44.64
N ARG A 194 -33.38 7.63 -43.89
CA ARG A 194 -32.79 8.38 -42.77
C ARG A 194 -32.24 7.47 -41.68
N ALA A 195 -32.98 6.43 -41.31
CA ALA A 195 -32.53 5.48 -40.30
C ALA A 195 -31.19 4.80 -40.70
N VAL A 196 -31.02 4.49 -41.98
CA VAL A 196 -29.75 3.93 -42.49
C VAL A 196 -28.61 4.94 -42.42
N ASP A 197 -28.86 6.21 -42.77
CA ASP A 197 -27.82 7.25 -42.72
C ASP A 197 -27.42 7.58 -41.27
N ASP A 198 -28.37 7.57 -40.32
CA ASP A 198 -28.11 7.79 -38.90
C ASP A 198 -27.30 6.64 -38.27
N LEU A 199 -27.62 5.39 -38.63
CA LEU A 199 -26.87 4.21 -38.17
C LEU A 199 -25.40 4.26 -38.61
N LYS A 200 -25.13 4.62 -39.87
CA LYS A 200 -23.75 4.76 -40.38
C LYS A 200 -22.94 5.80 -39.62
N ARG A 201 -23.56 6.93 -39.26
CA ARG A 201 -22.89 7.98 -38.47
C ARG A 201 -22.55 7.49 -37.06
N ASN A 202 -23.50 6.82 -36.41
CA ASN A 202 -23.29 6.27 -35.08
C ASN A 202 -22.22 5.18 -35.06
N GLU A 203 -22.19 4.30 -36.07
CA GLU A 203 -21.18 3.25 -36.19
C GLU A 203 -19.75 3.83 -36.25
N VAL A 204 -19.54 4.90 -37.02
CA VAL A 204 -18.23 5.57 -37.11
C VAL A 204 -17.82 6.17 -35.76
N THR A 205 -18.75 6.84 -35.07
CA THR A 205 -18.48 7.42 -33.74
C THR A 205 -18.15 6.33 -32.71
N ILE A 206 -18.89 5.21 -32.71
CA ILE A 206 -18.64 4.07 -31.81
C ILE A 206 -17.27 3.46 -32.08
N LYS A 207 -16.92 3.22 -33.35
CA LYS A 207 -15.61 2.69 -33.74
C LYS A 207 -14.46 3.58 -33.27
N ARG A 208 -14.59 4.91 -33.43
CA ARG A 208 -13.57 5.86 -32.97
C ARG A 208 -13.39 5.84 -31.44
N LYS A 209 -14.50 5.79 -30.68
CA LYS A 209 -14.45 5.69 -29.21
C LYS A 209 -13.85 4.36 -28.74
N SER A 210 -14.19 3.24 -29.40
CA SER A 210 -13.65 1.92 -29.08
C SER A 210 -12.13 1.84 -29.30
N LEU A 211 -11.62 2.38 -30.40
CA LEU A 211 -10.18 2.38 -30.69
C LEU A 211 -9.39 3.21 -29.66
N LEU A 212 -9.93 4.35 -29.24
CA LEU A 212 -9.32 5.17 -28.20
C LEU A 212 -9.29 4.42 -26.86
N GLN A 213 -10.38 3.73 -26.49
CA GLN A 213 -10.43 2.90 -25.28
C GLN A 213 -9.42 1.74 -25.33
N GLU A 214 -9.26 1.09 -26.47
CA GLU A 214 -8.27 0.01 -26.66
C GLU A 214 -6.84 0.52 -26.47
N LYS A 215 -6.48 1.65 -27.09
CA LYS A 215 -5.18 2.30 -26.90
C LYS A 215 -4.92 2.69 -25.44
N LEU A 216 -5.92 3.25 -24.77
CA LEU A 216 -5.80 3.63 -23.35
C LEU A 216 -5.64 2.41 -22.43
N ALA A 217 -6.34 1.30 -22.72
CA ALA A 217 -6.19 0.06 -21.97
C ALA A 217 -4.79 -0.56 -22.17
N ALA A 218 -4.28 -0.53 -23.41
CA ALA A 218 -2.92 -0.98 -23.72
C ALA A 218 -1.87 -0.17 -22.95
N LEU A 219 -1.97 1.17 -22.97
CA LEU A 219 -1.12 2.05 -22.16
C LEU A 219 -1.19 1.67 -20.67
N GLY A 220 -2.41 1.48 -20.14
CA GLY A 220 -2.59 1.13 -18.74
C GLY A 220 -1.91 -0.19 -18.36
N SER A 221 -1.97 -1.19 -19.25
CA SER A 221 -1.29 -2.48 -19.06
C SER A 221 0.23 -2.37 -19.18
N GLU A 222 0.72 -1.55 -20.10
CA GLU A 222 2.15 -1.34 -20.32
C GLU A 222 2.77 -0.60 -19.14
N LEU A 223 2.15 0.50 -18.68
CA LEU A 223 2.59 1.23 -17.49
C LEU A 223 2.58 0.37 -16.23
N ALA A 224 1.59 -0.51 -16.07
CA ALA A 224 1.48 -1.40 -14.91
C ALA A 224 2.53 -2.53 -14.88
N ALA A 225 3.21 -2.79 -15.99
CA ALA A 225 4.28 -3.80 -16.08
C ALA A 225 5.63 -3.30 -15.56
N HIS A 226 5.75 -2.01 -15.23
CA HIS A 226 6.98 -1.37 -14.79
C HIS A 226 6.80 -0.75 -13.40
N ASP A 227 7.82 -0.84 -12.56
CA ASP A 227 7.87 -0.26 -11.22
C ASP A 227 8.81 0.95 -11.12
N ASP A 228 9.59 1.25 -12.15
CA ASP A 228 10.49 2.39 -12.18
C ASP A 228 9.83 3.63 -12.82
N LEU A 229 9.95 4.78 -12.16
CA LEU A 229 9.31 6.02 -12.60
C LEU A 229 9.83 6.50 -13.96
N GLU A 230 11.11 6.28 -14.25
CA GLU A 230 11.73 6.75 -15.49
C GLU A 230 11.15 6.06 -16.73
N THR A 231 10.97 4.73 -16.68
CA THR A 231 10.34 3.96 -17.76
C THR A 231 8.85 4.29 -17.88
N ILE A 232 8.14 4.44 -16.76
CA ILE A 232 6.74 4.90 -16.74
C ILE A 232 6.60 6.24 -17.49
N PHE A 233 7.50 7.20 -17.23
CA PHE A 233 7.46 8.50 -17.88
C PHE A 233 7.82 8.44 -19.37
N ARG A 234 8.80 7.62 -19.77
CA ARG A 234 9.16 7.40 -21.19
C ARG A 234 8.01 6.77 -21.98
N ILE A 235 7.33 5.77 -21.42
CA ILE A 235 6.16 5.13 -22.06
C ILE A 235 5.03 6.15 -22.22
N ALA A 236 4.75 6.93 -21.17
CA ALA A 236 3.74 7.98 -21.20
C ALA A 236 4.03 9.04 -22.27
N GLU A 237 5.28 9.50 -22.37
CA GLU A 237 5.73 10.44 -23.38
C GLU A 237 5.54 9.87 -24.80
N HIS A 238 5.99 8.63 -25.04
CA HIS A 238 5.86 7.99 -26.34
C HIS A 238 4.40 7.89 -26.78
N PHE A 239 3.51 7.46 -25.87
CA PHE A 239 2.08 7.40 -26.13
C PHE A 239 1.47 8.76 -26.44
N LEU A 240 1.82 9.80 -25.68
CA LEU A 240 1.31 11.15 -25.90
C LEU A 240 1.80 11.71 -27.25
N LYS A 241 3.06 11.49 -27.63
CA LYS A 241 3.63 11.85 -28.94
C LYS A 241 2.88 11.24 -30.13
N GLU A 242 2.41 10.00 -30.01
CA GLU A 242 1.64 9.36 -31.08
C GLU A 242 0.22 9.91 -31.22
N MET A 243 -0.33 10.48 -30.15
CA MET A 243 -1.74 10.85 -30.06
C MET A 243 -1.99 12.35 -30.27
N ILE A 244 -1.04 13.20 -29.90
CA ILE A 244 -1.15 14.65 -30.02
C ILE A 244 0.20 15.28 -30.39
N ASP A 245 0.16 16.28 -31.27
CA ASP A 245 1.34 17.02 -31.67
C ASP A 245 1.72 18.04 -30.59
N CYS A 246 2.65 17.65 -29.72
CA CYS A 246 3.32 18.58 -28.82
C CYS A 246 4.84 18.40 -28.88
N PRO A 247 5.62 19.47 -29.10
CA PRO A 247 7.09 19.41 -29.07
C PRO A 247 7.65 19.28 -27.65
N ASN A 248 6.91 19.77 -26.64
CA ASN A 248 7.37 19.89 -25.27
C ASN A 248 6.45 19.16 -24.30
N TYR A 249 7.03 18.25 -23.50
CA TYR A 249 6.35 17.41 -22.52
C TYR A 249 6.97 17.60 -21.15
N GLY A 250 6.11 17.67 -20.13
CA GLY A 250 6.55 17.67 -18.74
C GLY A 250 5.64 16.84 -17.88
N ILE A 251 6.23 16.10 -16.94
CA ILE A 251 5.52 15.51 -15.82
C ILE A 251 6.10 16.15 -14.56
N THR A 252 5.24 16.80 -13.80
CA THR A 252 5.61 17.40 -12.52
C THR A 252 4.83 16.75 -11.39
N LEU A 253 5.51 16.51 -10.27
CA LEU A 253 4.91 15.92 -9.07
C LEU A 253 4.57 17.03 -8.09
N PHE A 254 3.42 16.90 -7.44
CA PHE A 254 2.91 17.87 -6.49
C PHE A 254 3.10 17.37 -5.06
N ASP A 255 3.84 18.14 -4.26
CA ASP A 255 3.92 17.94 -2.82
C ASP A 255 2.94 18.89 -2.12
N PRO A 256 1.81 18.39 -1.59
CA PRO A 256 0.82 19.22 -0.91
C PRO A 256 1.31 19.75 0.45
N GLN A 257 2.26 19.09 1.11
CA GLN A 257 2.79 19.54 2.41
C GLN A 257 3.72 20.73 2.24
N GLN A 258 4.61 20.65 1.25
CA GLN A 258 5.56 21.70 0.94
C GLN A 258 4.95 22.78 0.02
N SER A 259 3.78 22.53 -0.56
CA SER A 259 3.14 23.40 -1.56
C SER A 259 4.09 23.73 -2.71
N VAL A 260 4.75 22.71 -3.26
CA VAL A 260 5.67 22.85 -4.39
C VAL A 260 5.40 21.81 -5.47
N LEU A 261 5.75 22.18 -6.70
CA LEU A 261 5.77 21.34 -7.87
C LEU A 261 7.22 21.07 -8.25
N THR A 262 7.58 19.79 -8.33
CA THR A 262 8.92 19.35 -8.70
C THR A 262 8.85 18.69 -10.06
N ALA A 263 9.71 19.13 -10.98
CA ALA A 263 9.85 18.46 -12.27
C ALA A 263 10.37 17.03 -12.04
N ALA A 264 9.68 16.04 -12.60
CA ALA A 264 10.07 14.64 -12.52
C ALA A 264 10.53 14.09 -13.86
N TYR A 265 9.96 14.60 -14.97
CA TYR A 265 10.38 14.26 -16.32
C TYR A 265 10.09 15.41 -17.27
N LEU A 266 11.05 15.80 -18.10
CA LEU A 266 10.90 16.89 -19.06
C LEU A 266 11.57 16.54 -20.37
N VAL A 267 10.86 16.80 -21.47
CA VAL A 267 11.36 16.63 -22.83
C VAL A 267 11.02 17.87 -23.64
N SER A 268 12.01 18.41 -24.34
CA SER A 268 11.83 19.49 -25.28
C SER A 268 12.49 19.14 -26.60
N ASP A 269 11.74 19.24 -27.70
CA ASP A 269 12.22 18.94 -29.06
C ASP A 269 12.89 17.56 -29.21
N GLY A 270 12.44 16.60 -28.40
CA GLY A 270 12.97 15.23 -28.39
C GLY A 270 14.19 15.00 -27.48
N GLU A 271 14.71 16.04 -26.83
CA GLU A 271 15.80 15.93 -25.86
C GLU A 271 15.26 15.89 -24.42
N ILE A 272 15.74 14.92 -23.64
CA ILE A 272 15.41 14.79 -22.22
C ILE A 272 16.22 15.82 -21.43
N ILE A 273 15.53 16.61 -20.62
CA ILE A 273 16.11 17.66 -19.78
C ILE A 273 16.19 17.13 -18.36
N ASP A 274 17.38 17.19 -17.75
CA ASP A 274 17.59 16.75 -16.37
C ASP A 274 16.75 17.58 -15.39
N PRO A 275 15.74 16.99 -14.73
CA PRO A 275 14.86 17.72 -13.82
C PRO A 275 15.59 18.30 -12.61
N ILE A 276 16.74 17.73 -12.21
CA ILE A 276 17.55 18.19 -11.07
C ILE A 276 18.09 19.62 -11.30
N SER A 277 18.26 19.99 -12.57
CA SER A 277 18.74 21.32 -12.95
C SER A 277 17.71 22.45 -12.71
N LEU A 278 16.46 22.11 -12.42
CA LEU A 278 15.36 23.06 -12.29
C LEU A 278 14.93 23.24 -10.83
N PRO A 279 14.69 24.49 -10.38
CA PRO A 279 14.19 24.75 -9.04
C PRO A 279 12.74 24.27 -8.89
N PRO A 280 12.32 23.77 -7.71
CA PRO A 280 10.92 23.51 -7.41
C PRO A 280 10.08 24.78 -7.60
N LEU A 281 8.92 24.64 -8.22
CA LEU A 281 8.01 25.74 -8.47
C LEU A 281 7.04 25.87 -7.29
N PRO A 282 6.96 27.03 -6.61
CA PRO A 282 6.00 27.22 -5.52
C PRO A 282 4.56 27.18 -6.05
N TYR A 283 3.70 26.45 -5.36
CA TYR A 283 2.27 26.46 -5.55
C TYR A 283 1.63 27.43 -4.54
N ASP A 284 0.96 28.46 -5.05
CA ASP A 284 0.14 29.34 -4.22
C ASP A 284 -1.36 29.13 -4.58
N PRO A 285 -2.16 28.57 -3.67
CA PRO A 285 -3.59 28.33 -3.90
C PRO A 285 -4.41 29.62 -4.10
N LYS A 286 -3.88 30.78 -3.68
CA LYS A 286 -4.50 32.10 -3.88
C LYS A 286 -4.06 32.77 -5.18
N ASN A 287 -2.97 32.32 -5.79
CA ASN A 287 -2.45 32.87 -7.04
C ASN A 287 -2.89 32.03 -8.25
N SER A 288 -4.10 32.28 -8.74
CA SER A 288 -4.67 31.62 -9.92
C SER A 288 -4.17 32.18 -11.27
N SER A 289 -3.13 33.02 -11.27
CA SER A 289 -2.60 33.64 -12.49
C SER A 289 -1.94 32.63 -13.41
N THR A 290 -1.33 31.56 -12.87
CA THR A 290 -0.67 30.52 -13.66
C THR A 290 -1.64 29.40 -14.04
N GLY A 291 -1.47 28.84 -15.25
CA GLY A 291 -2.31 27.73 -15.74
C GLY A 291 -2.22 26.48 -14.86
N ARG A 292 -1.03 26.18 -14.35
CA ARG A 292 -0.74 25.08 -13.41
C ARG A 292 -1.52 25.18 -12.10
N SER A 293 -1.49 26.35 -11.44
CA SER A 293 -2.22 26.55 -10.19
C SER A 293 -3.74 26.40 -10.38
N ARG A 294 -4.28 26.88 -11.51
CA ARG A 294 -5.70 26.68 -11.86
C ARG A 294 -6.06 25.22 -12.08
N ALA A 295 -5.19 24.45 -12.73
CA ALA A 295 -5.42 23.02 -12.97
C ALA A 295 -5.49 22.23 -11.66
N ILE A 296 -4.55 22.48 -10.73
CA ILE A 296 -4.55 21.85 -9.40
C ILE A 296 -5.81 22.25 -8.60
N ALA A 297 -6.13 23.54 -8.55
CA ALA A 297 -7.26 24.04 -7.76
C ALA A 297 -8.63 23.56 -8.30
N SER A 298 -8.79 23.52 -9.62
CA SER A 298 -10.04 23.10 -10.26
C SER A 298 -10.18 21.59 -10.44
N LYS A 299 -9.07 20.83 -10.32
CA LYS A 299 -8.99 19.41 -10.67
C LYS A 299 -9.48 19.10 -12.09
N LYS A 300 -9.28 20.05 -13.01
CA LYS A 300 -9.69 19.95 -14.41
C LYS A 300 -8.54 20.38 -15.32
N PRO A 301 -8.49 19.90 -16.57
CA PRO A 301 -7.56 20.40 -17.58
C PRO A 301 -7.72 21.91 -17.76
N VAL A 302 -6.60 22.61 -17.84
CA VAL A 302 -6.57 24.05 -18.14
C VAL A 302 -5.80 24.28 -19.42
N ILE A 303 -6.50 24.80 -20.42
CA ILE A 303 -5.91 25.20 -21.70
C ILE A 303 -5.53 26.68 -21.63
N VAL A 304 -4.28 26.98 -21.96
CA VAL A 304 -3.76 28.33 -22.13
C VAL A 304 -3.46 28.53 -23.61
N ARG A 305 -4.31 29.33 -24.26
CA ARG A 305 -4.25 29.58 -25.71
C ARG A 305 -3.16 30.56 -26.13
N ASP A 306 -2.77 31.45 -25.20
CA ASP A 306 -1.69 32.42 -25.33
C ASP A 306 -0.81 32.35 -24.07
N LEU A 307 0.22 31.52 -24.16
CA LEU A 307 1.18 31.28 -23.08
C LEU A 307 2.17 32.44 -22.93
N ALA A 308 2.52 33.12 -24.02
CA ALA A 308 3.47 34.24 -24.03
C ALA A 308 2.95 35.41 -23.19
N ALA A 309 1.68 35.79 -23.37
CA ALA A 309 1.06 36.85 -22.58
C ALA A 309 0.96 36.50 -21.09
N THR A 310 0.70 35.23 -20.77
CA THR A 310 0.59 34.76 -19.38
C THR A 310 1.95 34.76 -18.66
N ARG A 311 3.02 34.39 -19.39
CA ARG A 311 4.38 34.28 -18.83
C ARG A 311 5.02 35.64 -18.54
N MET A 312 4.80 36.64 -19.40
CA MET A 312 5.26 38.01 -19.16
C MET A 312 4.73 38.59 -17.84
N ALA A 313 3.55 38.15 -17.38
CA ALA A 313 2.97 38.55 -16.11
C ALA A 313 3.49 37.75 -14.89
N SER A 314 4.06 36.55 -15.09
CA SER A 314 4.39 35.60 -14.02
C SER A 314 5.87 35.18 -13.93
N GLY A 315 6.75 35.66 -14.82
CA GLY A 315 8.21 35.47 -14.73
C GLY A 315 8.72 34.04 -14.95
N GLY A 316 8.10 33.26 -15.85
CA GLY A 316 8.48 31.85 -16.09
C GLY A 316 9.87 31.65 -16.72
N ILE A 317 10.45 30.45 -16.50
CA ILE A 317 11.73 29.98 -17.07
C ILE A 317 11.47 29.24 -18.40
N LEU A 318 12.30 29.47 -19.43
CA LEU A 318 12.22 28.78 -20.73
C LEU A 318 13.14 27.57 -20.60
N VAL A 319 12.63 26.39 -20.94
CA VAL A 319 13.34 25.13 -20.77
C VAL A 319 13.28 24.46 -22.14
N GLY A 320 14.43 24.35 -22.84
CA GLY A 320 14.50 23.82 -24.21
C GLY A 320 15.00 24.83 -25.25
N SER A 321 14.50 24.71 -26.50
CA SER A 321 14.96 25.48 -27.66
C SER A 321 14.75 26.99 -27.58
N GLU A 322 15.38 27.74 -28.50
CA GLU A 322 15.25 29.20 -28.61
C GLU A 322 13.83 29.66 -29.02
N GLN A 323 12.92 28.73 -29.34
CA GLN A 323 11.56 29.04 -29.77
C GLN A 323 10.59 29.05 -28.58
N GLU A 324 9.83 30.14 -28.41
CA GLU A 324 8.91 30.24 -27.28
C GLU A 324 7.60 29.47 -27.54
N PRO A 325 7.15 28.63 -26.60
CA PRO A 325 5.84 27.97 -26.69
C PRO A 325 4.71 29.01 -26.62
N GLN A 326 3.76 28.91 -27.55
CA GLN A 326 2.64 29.84 -27.69
C GLN A 326 1.36 29.34 -27.03
N SER A 327 1.17 28.03 -26.88
CA SER A 327 0.02 27.46 -26.17
C SER A 327 0.43 26.29 -25.29
N ALA A 328 -0.38 26.02 -24.26
CA ALA A 328 -0.17 24.91 -23.33
C ALA A 328 -1.49 24.30 -22.86
N ILE A 329 -1.45 23.03 -22.48
CA ILE A 329 -2.50 22.37 -21.71
C ILE A 329 -1.87 21.75 -20.46
N TYR A 330 -2.49 22.01 -19.32
CA TYR A 330 -2.10 21.51 -18.01
C TYR A 330 -3.14 20.52 -17.52
N ILE A 331 -2.79 19.24 -17.41
CA ILE A 331 -3.71 18.18 -17.01
C ILE A 331 -3.32 17.64 -15.64
N PRO A 332 -4.16 17.79 -14.60
CA PRO A 332 -3.86 17.26 -13.28
C PRO A 332 -3.91 15.73 -13.31
N MET A 333 -2.92 15.09 -12.67
CA MET A 333 -2.93 13.66 -12.38
C MET A 333 -3.66 13.43 -11.06
N ILE A 334 -4.83 12.79 -11.10
CA ILE A 334 -5.70 12.61 -9.95
C ILE A 334 -5.80 11.13 -9.58
N VAL A 335 -5.51 10.83 -8.31
CA VAL A 335 -5.66 9.51 -7.72
C VAL A 335 -6.44 9.66 -6.42
N GLU A 336 -7.54 8.92 -6.26
CA GLU A 336 -8.40 8.98 -5.06
C GLU A 336 -8.82 10.42 -4.67
N ASP A 337 -9.26 11.20 -5.66
CA ASP A 337 -9.60 12.63 -5.51
C ASP A 337 -8.46 13.57 -5.09
N GLN A 338 -7.22 13.09 -5.00
CA GLN A 338 -6.05 13.92 -4.73
C GLN A 338 -5.24 14.18 -5.99
N VAL A 339 -4.82 15.44 -6.19
CA VAL A 339 -3.87 15.78 -7.24
C VAL A 339 -2.49 15.37 -6.76
N ILE A 340 -1.83 14.47 -7.47
CA ILE A 340 -0.48 14.01 -7.12
C ILE A 340 0.61 14.63 -8.01
N GLY A 341 0.20 15.34 -9.06
CA GLY A 341 1.06 15.97 -10.04
C GLY A 341 0.27 16.46 -11.26
N MET A 342 0.96 16.75 -12.35
CA MET A 342 0.36 17.13 -13.63
C MET A 342 1.20 16.68 -14.82
N VAL A 343 0.51 16.54 -15.96
CA VAL A 343 1.08 16.45 -17.29
C VAL A 343 0.98 17.82 -17.96
N ASP A 344 2.12 18.32 -18.41
CA ASP A 344 2.31 19.60 -19.07
C ASP A 344 2.63 19.37 -20.54
N LEU A 345 1.76 19.82 -21.44
CA LEU A 345 2.02 19.78 -22.88
C LEU A 345 2.08 21.20 -23.41
N GLN A 346 3.12 21.53 -24.18
CA GLN A 346 3.29 22.87 -24.77
C GLN A 346 3.58 22.77 -26.26
N SER A 347 3.08 23.76 -27.01
CA SER A 347 3.20 23.84 -28.47
C SER A 347 3.68 25.23 -28.90
N TYR A 348 4.45 25.29 -29.99
CA TYR A 348 4.91 26.54 -30.61
C TYR A 348 3.82 27.24 -31.44
N HIS A 349 2.65 26.63 -31.57
CA HIS A 349 1.51 27.21 -32.27
C HIS A 349 0.43 27.70 -31.29
N GLU A 350 -0.23 28.80 -31.62
CA GLU A 350 -1.42 29.26 -30.90
C GLU A 350 -2.59 28.28 -31.09
N ASN A 351 -3.41 28.13 -30.05
CA ASN A 351 -4.64 27.32 -30.08
C ASN A 351 -4.46 25.85 -30.49
N SER A 352 -3.30 25.23 -30.21
CA SER A 352 -3.04 23.83 -30.56
C SER A 352 -3.92 22.80 -29.84
N TYR A 353 -4.53 23.19 -28.72
CA TYR A 353 -5.32 22.30 -27.86
C TYR A 353 -6.79 22.71 -27.82
N LEU A 354 -7.68 21.74 -27.97
CA LEU A 354 -9.14 21.88 -27.93
C LEU A 354 -9.72 21.36 -26.60
N GLU A 355 -10.95 21.73 -26.28
CA GLU A 355 -11.64 21.23 -25.07
C GLU A 355 -11.80 19.70 -25.10
N ASP A 356 -12.08 19.13 -26.28
CA ASP A 356 -12.15 17.68 -26.49
C ASP A 356 -10.82 16.97 -26.16
N ASP A 357 -9.67 17.66 -26.28
CA ASP A 357 -8.37 17.08 -25.94
C ASP A 357 -8.22 16.88 -24.43
N GLY A 358 -8.74 17.81 -23.65
CA GLY A 358 -8.68 17.74 -22.19
C GLY A 358 -9.39 16.51 -21.60
N GLU A 359 -10.49 16.06 -22.20
CA GLU A 359 -11.27 14.91 -21.71
C GLU A 359 -10.47 13.61 -21.77
N TRP A 360 -9.90 13.28 -22.94
CA TRP A 360 -9.15 12.02 -23.08
C TRP A 360 -7.75 12.11 -22.47
N LEU A 361 -7.11 13.29 -22.50
CA LEU A 361 -5.82 13.51 -21.82
C LEU A 361 -5.94 13.37 -20.30
N SER A 362 -7.09 13.71 -19.72
CA SER A 362 -7.36 13.45 -18.29
C SER A 362 -7.37 11.96 -17.96
N VAL A 363 -7.88 11.10 -18.85
CA VAL A 363 -7.83 9.64 -18.66
C VAL A 363 -6.38 9.16 -18.68
N VAL A 364 -5.58 9.65 -19.62
CA VAL A 364 -4.15 9.33 -19.71
C VAL A 364 -3.39 9.81 -18.47
N ALA A 365 -3.57 11.07 -18.08
CA ALA A 365 -2.91 11.67 -16.92
C ALA A 365 -3.26 10.94 -15.61
N ASN A 366 -4.51 10.52 -15.43
CA ASN A 366 -4.92 9.74 -14.26
C ASN A 366 -4.32 8.32 -14.29
N GLN A 367 -4.19 7.69 -15.45
CA GLN A 367 -3.52 6.39 -15.58
C GLN A 367 -2.02 6.50 -15.26
N ILE A 368 -1.34 7.55 -15.75
CA ILE A 368 0.04 7.85 -15.38
C ILE A 368 0.14 8.07 -13.88
N GLY A 369 -0.75 8.91 -13.32
CA GLY A 369 -0.78 9.21 -11.89
C GLY A 369 -0.95 7.97 -11.02
N LEU A 370 -1.86 7.06 -11.39
CA LEU A 370 -2.06 5.81 -10.67
C LEU A 370 -0.79 4.95 -10.64
N ASN A 371 -0.09 4.82 -11.76
CA ASN A 371 1.14 4.02 -11.83
C ASN A 371 2.31 4.69 -11.11
N VAL A 372 2.43 6.02 -11.18
CA VAL A 372 3.40 6.78 -10.37
C VAL A 372 3.16 6.55 -8.88
N ARG A 373 1.91 6.64 -8.42
CA ARG A 373 1.56 6.39 -7.02
C ARG A 373 1.88 4.95 -6.61
N ASN A 374 1.56 3.97 -7.46
CA ASN A 374 1.84 2.57 -7.22
C ASN A 374 3.35 2.29 -7.10
N SER A 375 4.15 2.84 -8.02
CA SER A 375 5.62 2.75 -7.99
C SER A 375 6.19 3.33 -6.69
N GLN A 376 5.78 4.55 -6.31
CA GLN A 376 6.21 5.18 -5.04
C GLN A 376 5.81 4.35 -3.81
N LEU A 377 4.59 3.81 -3.79
CA LEU A 377 4.11 2.95 -2.72
C LEU A 377 4.92 1.64 -2.64
N LEU A 378 5.22 1.02 -3.79
CA LEU A 378 6.02 -0.19 -3.85
C LEU A 378 7.44 0.06 -3.34
N SER A 379 8.11 1.14 -3.76
CA SER A 379 9.43 1.50 -3.24
C SER A 379 9.41 1.75 -1.72
N THR A 380 8.37 2.41 -1.23
CA THR A 380 8.19 2.63 0.22
C THR A 380 7.99 1.31 0.96
N LEU A 381 7.17 0.39 0.43
CA LEU A 381 6.96 -0.94 1.02
C LEU A 381 8.23 -1.78 1.01
N GLN A 382 8.98 -1.79 -0.09
CA GLN A 382 10.27 -2.47 -0.18
C GLN A 382 11.25 -1.95 0.88
N GLN A 383 11.35 -0.63 1.04
CA GLN A 383 12.18 -0.03 2.07
C GLN A 383 11.75 -0.46 3.48
N ARG A 384 10.44 -0.49 3.76
CA ARG A 384 9.91 -0.98 5.05
C ARG A 384 10.22 -2.45 5.31
N VAL A 385 10.17 -3.29 4.29
CA VAL A 385 10.52 -4.72 4.43
C VAL A 385 12.01 -4.89 4.74
N ILE A 386 12.89 -4.13 4.07
CA ILE A 386 14.33 -4.14 4.36
C ILE A 386 14.59 -3.70 5.80
N GLU A 387 13.96 -2.60 6.24
CA GLU A 387 14.06 -2.12 7.63
C GLU A 387 13.62 -3.20 8.64
N LEU A 388 12.45 -3.82 8.45
CA LEU A 388 11.95 -4.87 9.34
C LEU A 388 12.84 -6.12 9.36
N THR A 389 13.41 -6.49 8.21
CA THR A 389 14.32 -7.64 8.11
C THR A 389 15.63 -7.38 8.86
N ALA A 390 16.17 -6.16 8.76
CA ALA A 390 17.34 -5.74 9.53
C ALA A 390 17.05 -5.79 11.03
N LEU A 391 15.91 -5.27 11.47
CA LEU A 391 15.47 -5.31 12.87
C LEU A 391 15.36 -6.75 13.40
N HIS A 392 14.67 -7.63 12.68
CA HIS A 392 14.51 -9.03 13.08
C HIS A 392 15.85 -9.77 13.16
N THR A 393 16.80 -9.44 12.27
CA THR A 393 18.15 -10.03 12.30
C THR A 393 18.90 -9.64 13.58
N ILE A 394 18.78 -8.37 14.00
CA ILE A 394 19.38 -7.87 15.24
C ILE A 394 18.72 -8.52 16.47
N GLU A 395 17.38 -8.60 16.50
CA GLU A 395 16.65 -9.24 17.60
C GLU A 395 17.02 -10.72 17.76
N PHE A 396 17.10 -11.47 16.67
CA PHE A 396 17.52 -12.87 16.70
C PHE A 396 18.95 -13.04 17.23
N ALA A 397 19.86 -12.12 16.90
CA ALA A 397 21.23 -12.12 17.42
C ALA A 397 21.29 -11.96 18.95
N VAL A 398 20.37 -11.16 19.53
CA VAL A 398 20.22 -11.01 20.99
C VAL A 398 19.71 -12.32 21.61
N VAL A 399 18.67 -12.93 21.03
CA VAL A 399 18.12 -14.20 21.54
C VAL A 399 19.11 -15.36 21.44
N ALA A 400 20.03 -15.32 20.47
CA ALA A 400 21.08 -16.30 20.28
C ALA A 400 22.25 -16.20 21.29
N HIS A 401 22.17 -15.29 22.29
CA HIS A 401 23.20 -15.08 23.33
C HIS A 401 24.60 -14.76 22.75
N LEU A 402 24.64 -14.04 21.62
CA LEU A 402 25.90 -13.56 21.05
C LEU A 402 26.52 -12.47 21.93
N SER A 403 27.83 -12.28 21.83
CA SER A 403 28.53 -11.24 22.58
C SER A 403 28.16 -9.83 22.08
N THR A 404 28.30 -8.81 22.94
CA THR A 404 28.04 -7.41 22.61
C THR A 404 28.72 -6.98 21.31
N ARG A 405 29.96 -7.43 21.10
CA ARG A 405 30.75 -7.09 19.92
C ARG A 405 30.14 -7.69 18.64
N GLU A 406 29.74 -8.96 18.68
CA GLU A 406 29.13 -9.66 17.54
C GLU A 406 27.79 -9.03 17.15
N ILE A 407 26.95 -8.70 18.14
CA ILE A 407 25.65 -8.06 17.88
C ILE A 407 25.87 -6.65 17.30
N LEU A 408 26.79 -5.85 17.86
CA LEU A 408 27.11 -4.54 17.30
C LEU A 408 27.69 -4.64 15.89
N GLU A 409 28.49 -5.65 15.57
CA GLU A 409 28.98 -5.89 14.21
C GLU A 409 27.84 -6.17 13.22
N ILE A 410 26.82 -6.92 13.62
CA ILE A 410 25.60 -7.15 12.82
C ILE A 410 24.83 -5.84 12.63
N VAL A 411 24.61 -5.07 13.70
CA VAL A 411 23.90 -3.78 13.61
C VAL A 411 24.62 -2.83 12.67
N MET A 412 25.94 -2.68 12.82
CA MET A 412 26.73 -1.81 11.95
C MET A 412 26.71 -2.30 10.49
N GLU A 413 26.75 -3.60 10.24
CA GLU A 413 26.62 -4.14 8.89
C GLU A 413 25.28 -3.78 8.25
N GLN A 414 24.19 -3.83 9.02
CA GLN A 414 22.86 -3.41 8.53
C GLN A 414 22.79 -1.92 8.26
N ILE A 415 23.43 -1.08 9.09
CA ILE A 415 23.53 0.37 8.87
C ILE A 415 24.34 0.64 7.59
N THR A 416 25.50 -0.02 7.42
CA THR A 416 26.35 0.08 6.21
C THR A 416 25.57 -0.28 4.94
N LYS A 417 24.88 -1.43 4.94
CA LYS A 417 24.14 -1.90 3.76
C LYS A 417 22.89 -1.07 3.46
N SER A 418 22.10 -0.72 4.47
CA SER A 418 20.81 -0.03 4.29
C SER A 418 20.97 1.44 3.93
N LEU A 419 22.01 2.11 4.45
CA LEU A 419 22.21 3.55 4.24
C LEU A 419 23.32 3.88 3.24
N GLY A 420 24.08 2.87 2.77
CA GLY A 420 25.20 3.07 1.85
C GLY A 420 26.36 3.86 2.45
N VAL A 421 26.53 3.82 3.77
CA VAL A 421 27.59 4.55 4.49
C VAL A 421 28.94 3.84 4.34
N ASP A 422 30.03 4.60 4.34
CA ASP A 422 31.39 4.09 4.17
C ASP A 422 31.97 3.49 5.46
N ALA A 423 31.60 4.08 6.60
CA ALA A 423 32.03 3.62 7.92
C ALA A 423 31.00 3.97 9.00
N VAL A 424 30.95 3.15 10.04
CA VAL A 424 30.06 3.30 11.21
C VAL A 424 30.86 3.03 12.46
N ALA A 425 30.75 3.88 13.47
CA ALA A 425 31.28 3.66 14.81
C ALA A 425 30.17 3.78 15.86
N VAL A 426 30.28 2.97 16.90
CA VAL A 426 29.45 3.09 18.09
C VAL A 426 30.37 3.41 19.26
N LEU A 427 30.12 4.54 19.89
CA LEU A 427 30.79 4.95 21.13
C LEU A 427 29.84 4.71 22.30
N ARG A 428 30.31 4.04 23.34
CA ARG A 428 29.56 3.80 24.57
C ARG A 428 29.84 4.91 25.57
N PHE A 429 28.80 5.41 26.21
CA PHE A 429 28.93 6.34 27.32
C PHE A 429 29.36 5.61 28.59
N ASN A 430 30.41 6.11 29.22
CA ASN A 430 30.90 5.67 30.52
C ASN A 430 30.54 6.72 31.59
N PRO A 431 29.56 6.45 32.46
CA PRO A 431 29.12 7.40 33.49
C PRO A 431 30.20 7.73 34.52
N GLN A 432 31.16 6.83 34.77
CA GLN A 432 32.17 7.00 35.82
C GLN A 432 33.26 8.01 35.39
N SER A 433 33.71 7.92 34.14
CA SER A 433 34.70 8.84 33.56
C SER A 433 34.09 10.03 32.84
N ASN A 434 32.76 10.04 32.66
CA ASN A 434 32.03 11.02 31.85
C ASN A 434 32.56 11.12 30.40
N THR A 435 32.94 9.97 29.83
CA THR A 435 33.51 9.85 28.48
C THR A 435 32.68 8.95 27.58
N LEU A 436 32.72 9.21 26.28
CA LEU A 436 32.36 8.30 25.21
C LEU A 436 33.62 7.50 24.84
N ASP A 437 33.58 6.20 25.09
CA ASP A 437 34.66 5.25 24.80
C ASP A 437 34.27 4.39 23.59
N TYR A 438 35.23 4.00 22.75
CA TYR A 438 34.98 3.12 21.60
C TYR A 438 34.35 1.78 22.04
N ALA A 439 33.22 1.42 21.42
CA ALA A 439 32.57 0.13 21.63
C ALA A 439 32.76 -0.80 20.43
N SER A 440 32.49 -0.31 19.22
CA SER A 440 32.69 -1.06 17.98
C SER A 440 32.75 -0.12 16.77
N GLY A 441 33.31 -0.60 15.66
CA GLY A 441 33.50 0.18 14.45
C GLY A 441 33.70 -0.69 13.22
N ARG A 442 33.19 -0.24 12.07
CA ARG A 442 33.25 -0.92 10.79
C ARG A 442 33.53 0.07 9.66
N GLY A 443 34.29 -0.35 8.64
CA GLY A 443 34.53 0.43 7.42
C GLY A 443 35.66 1.46 7.49
N PHE A 444 36.39 1.51 8.60
CA PHE A 444 37.59 2.36 8.77
C PHE A 444 38.83 1.74 8.12
N LEU A 445 39.67 2.57 7.50
CA LEU A 445 40.95 2.17 6.89
C LEU A 445 42.09 2.13 7.91
N THR A 446 41.92 2.81 9.04
CA THR A 446 42.89 2.95 10.12
C THR A 446 42.28 2.54 11.46
N LYS A 447 43.14 2.37 12.47
CA LYS A 447 42.72 2.13 13.87
C LYS A 447 42.42 3.39 14.66
N ALA A 448 42.37 4.56 14.01
CA ALA A 448 42.18 5.84 14.69
C ALA A 448 40.90 5.89 15.52
N VAL A 449 39.84 5.19 15.07
CA VAL A 449 38.57 5.09 15.78
C VAL A 449 38.67 4.27 17.07
N GLU A 450 39.51 3.23 17.12
CA GLU A 450 39.68 2.35 18.28
C GLU A 450 40.31 3.10 19.48
N GLU A 451 41.08 4.17 19.20
CA GLU A 451 41.74 5.01 20.20
C GLU A 451 40.83 6.15 20.70
N THR A 452 39.56 6.18 20.27
CA THR A 452 38.65 7.29 20.55
C THR A 452 38.15 7.24 22.00
N ARG A 453 38.46 8.32 22.73
CA ARG A 453 37.89 8.66 24.04
C ARG A 453 37.55 10.15 24.07
N ILE A 454 36.26 10.48 24.20
CA ILE A 454 35.74 11.85 24.05
C ILE A 454 34.96 12.24 25.31
N ASN A 455 35.21 13.42 25.89
CA ASN A 455 34.38 13.94 26.98
C ASN A 455 33.02 14.44 26.47
N LEU A 456 31.97 14.36 27.28
CA LEU A 456 30.68 14.98 26.94
C LEU A 456 30.83 16.48 26.60
N GLY A 457 30.04 16.95 25.63
CA GLY A 457 30.07 18.33 25.13
C GLY A 457 31.33 18.71 24.33
N LYS A 458 32.28 17.79 24.15
CA LYS A 458 33.49 18.00 23.34
C LYS A 458 33.40 17.24 22.01
N ASP A 459 33.95 17.87 20.97
CA ASP A 459 33.88 17.35 19.58
C ASP A 459 32.44 17.18 19.08
N LEU A 460 32.25 16.60 17.88
CA LEU A 460 30.90 16.34 17.35
C LEU A 460 30.17 15.26 18.15
N ALA A 461 30.84 14.14 18.47
CA ALA A 461 30.24 13.04 19.22
C ALA A 461 29.75 13.48 20.61
N GLY A 462 30.56 14.26 21.34
CA GLY A 462 30.17 14.75 22.66
C GLY A 462 29.02 15.77 22.61
N GLN A 463 28.91 16.56 21.55
CA GLN A 463 27.76 17.45 21.31
C GLN A 463 26.48 16.65 21.01
N VAL A 464 26.58 15.58 20.21
CA VAL A 464 25.45 14.68 19.92
C VAL A 464 24.92 14.07 21.21
N ALA A 465 25.81 13.59 22.07
CA ALA A 465 25.44 13.00 23.37
C ALA A 465 24.74 14.00 24.30
N GLU A 466 25.12 15.28 24.26
CA GLU A 466 24.55 16.35 25.11
C GLU A 466 23.21 16.88 24.55
N GLY A 467 23.11 17.04 23.23
CA GLY A 467 21.97 17.68 22.56
C GLY A 467 20.75 16.78 22.33
N LYS A 468 20.89 15.45 22.47
CA LYS A 468 19.84 14.43 22.18
C LYS A 468 19.20 14.53 20.78
N ALA A 469 19.84 15.25 19.86
CA ALA A 469 19.39 15.44 18.48
C ALA A 469 20.51 15.07 17.51
N ALA A 470 20.16 14.56 16.33
CA ALA A 470 21.13 14.22 15.30
C ALA A 470 21.95 15.45 14.88
N VAL A 471 23.27 15.27 14.77
CA VAL A 471 24.19 16.30 14.27
C VAL A 471 24.75 15.86 12.92
N GLN A 472 24.41 16.61 11.87
CA GLN A 472 24.98 16.44 10.52
C GLN A 472 26.04 17.52 10.24
N ARG A 473 27.19 17.11 9.69
CA ARG A 473 28.26 18.02 9.24
C ARG A 473 28.92 17.50 7.96
N ASP A 474 29.13 18.41 7.01
CA ASP A 474 29.85 18.12 5.77
C ASP A 474 31.07 19.02 5.64
N ALA A 475 32.09 18.56 4.93
CA ALA A 475 33.35 19.27 4.71
C ALA A 475 33.18 20.68 4.11
N ILE A 476 32.10 20.90 3.37
CA ILE A 476 31.76 22.20 2.74
C ILE A 476 31.26 23.22 3.78
N ARG A 477 30.54 22.78 4.81
CA ARG A 477 29.94 23.66 5.83
C ARG A 477 30.86 23.92 7.03
N GLY A 478 32.05 23.31 7.04
CA GLY A 478 33.00 23.38 8.16
C GLY A 478 32.58 22.51 9.36
N GLY A 479 33.48 22.34 10.35
CA GLY A 479 33.19 21.62 11.59
C GLY A 479 33.74 20.18 11.72
N LEU A 480 34.47 19.68 10.73
CA LEU A 480 35.16 18.37 10.76
C LEU A 480 36.63 18.48 11.24
N GLU A 481 36.91 19.35 12.21
CA GLU A 481 38.29 19.66 12.62
C GLU A 481 39.02 18.44 13.23
N PHE A 482 38.29 17.52 13.87
CA PHE A 482 38.87 16.31 14.43
C PHE A 482 39.44 15.35 13.37
N LEU A 483 38.85 15.33 12.16
CA LEU A 483 39.34 14.52 11.03
C LEU A 483 40.66 15.03 10.46
N ARG A 484 41.10 16.25 10.82
CA ARG A 484 42.40 16.80 10.40
C ARG A 484 43.58 16.26 11.22
N LYS A 485 43.33 15.51 12.30
CA LYS A 485 44.38 14.82 13.05
C LYS A 485 45.08 13.80 12.15
N LYS A 486 46.40 13.65 12.28
CA LYS A 486 47.24 12.79 11.43
C LYS A 486 46.78 11.32 11.37
N SER A 487 46.10 10.85 12.41
CA SER A 487 45.51 9.51 12.48
C SER A 487 44.27 9.34 11.60
N TRP A 488 43.49 10.41 11.38
CA TRP A 488 42.22 10.39 10.64
C TRP A 488 42.34 10.84 9.17
N THR A 489 43.40 11.56 8.81
CA THR A 489 43.57 12.10 7.44
C THR A 489 43.65 11.03 6.35
N ARG A 490 44.06 9.80 6.69
CA ARG A 490 44.09 8.67 5.75
C ARG A 490 42.72 8.06 5.45
N GLU A 491 41.70 8.40 6.23
CA GLU A 491 40.34 7.86 6.05
C GLU A 491 39.59 8.50 4.86
N GLY A 492 39.89 9.76 4.55
CA GLY A 492 39.29 10.47 3.40
C GLY A 492 37.81 10.83 3.58
N PHE A 493 37.27 10.85 4.80
CA PHE A 493 35.87 11.20 5.03
C PHE A 493 35.59 12.69 4.75
N VAL A 494 34.45 12.96 4.12
CA VAL A 494 33.97 14.29 3.74
C VAL A 494 32.61 14.64 4.36
N SER A 495 31.92 13.67 4.95
CA SER A 495 30.64 13.85 5.64
C SER A 495 30.57 13.01 6.91
N TYR A 496 29.87 13.55 7.92
CA TYR A 496 29.65 12.97 9.24
C TYR A 496 28.20 13.15 9.67
N THR A 497 27.61 12.09 10.20
CA THR A 497 26.38 12.19 11.01
C THR A 497 26.54 11.43 12.31
N GLY A 498 26.22 12.09 13.41
CA GLY A 498 26.13 11.45 14.72
C GLY A 498 24.69 11.46 15.23
N VAL A 499 24.24 10.33 15.76
CA VAL A 499 22.93 10.18 16.44
C VAL A 499 23.14 9.69 17.87
N SER A 500 22.37 10.23 18.80
CA SER A 500 22.45 9.87 20.22
C SER A 500 21.75 8.53 20.46
N LEU A 501 22.41 7.63 21.18
CA LEU A 501 21.84 6.36 21.61
C LEU A 501 21.20 6.55 22.98
N VAL A 502 19.88 6.62 23.04
CA VAL A 502 19.14 6.94 24.27
C VAL A 502 18.14 5.83 24.59
N VAL A 503 18.16 5.33 25.82
CA VAL A 503 17.19 4.38 26.35
C VAL A 503 16.60 4.96 27.63
N ASN A 504 15.27 4.98 27.77
CA ASN A 504 14.57 5.53 28.94
C ASN A 504 15.05 6.93 29.35
N SER A 505 15.29 7.81 28.38
CA SER A 505 15.84 9.18 28.56
C SER A 505 17.30 9.28 29.05
N HIS A 506 18.00 8.15 29.21
CA HIS A 506 19.41 8.08 29.57
C HIS A 506 20.28 7.87 28.33
N ILE A 507 21.41 8.57 28.27
CA ILE A 507 22.39 8.42 27.19
C ILE A 507 23.18 7.13 27.41
N ILE A 508 23.11 6.22 26.44
CA ILE A 508 23.86 4.96 26.40
C ILE A 508 25.13 5.14 25.58
N GLY A 509 25.12 6.04 24.60
CA GLY A 509 26.25 6.24 23.70
C GLY A 509 25.92 7.12 22.49
N VAL A 510 26.75 7.03 21.46
CA VAL A 510 26.59 7.74 20.19
C VAL A 510 26.90 6.78 19.05
N CYS A 511 26.06 6.79 18.01
CA CYS A 511 26.35 6.13 16.75
C CYS A 511 26.78 7.19 15.74
N GLU A 512 27.93 6.96 15.12
CA GLU A 512 28.57 7.84 14.16
C GLU A 512 28.65 7.16 12.81
N VAL A 513 28.29 7.87 11.74
CA VAL A 513 28.39 7.38 10.38
C VAL A 513 29.16 8.38 9.51
N PHE A 514 29.93 7.84 8.58
CA PHE A 514 30.88 8.60 7.78
C PHE A 514 30.73 8.26 6.30
N HIS A 515 30.96 9.26 5.43
CA HIS A 515 31.06 9.07 3.97
C HIS A 515 32.34 9.68 3.42
N ARG A 516 32.90 9.05 2.39
CA ARG A 516 34.04 9.51 1.58
C ARG A 516 33.59 10.24 0.32
N SER A 517 32.32 10.12 -0.06
CA SER A 517 31.66 10.90 -1.11
C SER A 517 30.55 11.80 -0.55
N MET A 518 30.24 12.90 -1.23
CA MET A 518 29.07 13.73 -0.91
C MET A 518 27.78 12.93 -1.17
N MET A 519 26.94 12.78 -0.15
CA MET A 519 25.65 12.10 -0.23
C MET A 519 24.54 13.01 0.32
N ARG A 520 23.36 12.96 -0.29
CA ARG A 520 22.17 13.66 0.21
C ARG A 520 21.57 12.86 1.39
N GLN A 521 21.61 13.43 2.58
CA GLN A 521 21.06 12.85 3.80
C GLN A 521 19.76 13.57 4.15
N ASP A 522 18.66 13.15 3.55
CA ASP A 522 17.34 13.73 3.80
C ASP A 522 16.72 13.25 5.12
N THR A 523 15.50 13.69 5.38
CA THR A 523 14.78 13.39 6.64
C THR A 523 14.46 11.91 6.77
N ASP A 524 14.21 11.20 5.67
CA ASP A 524 13.91 9.77 5.70
C ASP A 524 15.19 8.96 5.97
N TRP A 525 16.31 9.32 5.34
CA TRP A 525 17.61 8.73 5.62
C TRP A 525 18.00 8.87 7.11
N LEU A 526 17.82 10.06 7.69
CA LEU A 526 18.07 10.29 9.12
C LEU A 526 17.18 9.44 10.01
N ARG A 527 15.89 9.33 9.69
CA ARG A 527 14.94 8.52 10.47
C ARG A 527 15.32 7.04 10.45
N THR A 528 15.74 6.51 9.30
CA THR A 528 16.22 5.12 9.19
C THR A 528 17.49 4.93 10.01
N LEU A 529 18.43 5.89 10.00
CA LEU A 529 19.62 5.84 10.86
C LEU A 529 19.25 5.84 12.35
N GLU A 530 18.39 6.75 12.80
CA GLU A 530 17.94 6.81 14.20
C GLU A 530 17.27 5.50 14.63
N THR A 531 16.48 4.89 13.75
CA THR A 531 15.78 3.62 14.00
C THR A 531 16.77 2.47 14.19
N LEU A 532 17.75 2.34 13.28
CA LEU A 532 18.76 1.27 13.35
C LEU A 532 19.74 1.51 14.50
N ALA A 533 20.18 2.74 14.73
CA ALA A 533 21.04 3.12 15.84
C ALA A 533 20.34 2.89 17.19
N GLY A 534 19.04 3.15 17.29
CA GLY A 534 18.23 2.83 18.47
C GLY A 534 18.33 1.37 18.89
N GLN A 535 18.48 0.43 17.95
CA GLN A 535 18.73 -0.98 18.28
C GLN A 535 20.09 -1.19 18.92
N ALA A 536 21.15 -0.52 18.45
CA ALA A 536 22.46 -0.56 19.11
C ALA A 536 22.36 -0.05 20.56
N ALA A 537 21.54 0.98 20.81
CA ALA A 537 21.30 1.50 22.16
C ALA A 537 20.68 0.43 23.07
N LEU A 538 19.63 -0.26 22.59
CA LEU A 538 18.95 -1.32 23.33
C LEU A 538 19.86 -2.51 23.62
N VAL A 539 20.69 -2.91 22.65
CA VAL A 539 21.66 -4.01 22.82
C VAL A 539 22.67 -3.68 23.90
N ILE A 540 23.26 -2.47 23.86
CA ILE A 540 24.23 -2.04 24.87
C ILE A 540 23.59 -1.97 26.26
N ASP A 541 22.39 -1.40 26.36
CA ASP A 541 21.66 -1.29 27.63
C ASP A 541 21.29 -2.67 28.21
N HIS A 542 20.77 -3.58 27.38
CA HIS A 542 20.36 -4.92 27.83
C HIS A 542 21.53 -5.73 28.37
N LEU A 543 22.67 -5.72 27.67
CA LEU A 543 23.85 -6.50 28.07
C LEU A 543 24.49 -5.93 29.33
N GLN A 544 24.53 -4.60 29.48
CA GLN A 544 25.00 -3.97 30.71
C GLN A 544 24.13 -4.38 31.91
N ASN A 545 22.80 -4.31 31.76
CA ASN A 545 21.87 -4.71 32.81
C ASN A 545 21.99 -6.21 33.16
N PHE A 546 22.24 -7.06 32.17
CA PHE A 546 22.45 -8.49 32.38
C PHE A 546 23.74 -8.77 33.17
N GLU A 547 24.86 -8.15 32.80
CA GLU A 547 26.14 -8.28 33.51
C GLU A 547 26.05 -7.76 34.96
N ASP A 548 25.40 -6.61 35.16
CA ASP A 548 25.21 -6.02 36.48
C ASP A 548 24.31 -6.89 37.36
N LEU A 549 23.27 -7.50 36.79
CA LEU A 549 22.41 -8.45 37.49
C LEU A 549 23.18 -9.72 37.89
N GLN A 550 24.00 -10.27 36.99
CA GLN A 550 24.82 -11.44 37.30
C GLN A 550 25.82 -11.13 38.43
N ARG A 551 26.49 -9.98 38.36
CA ARG A 551 27.44 -9.56 39.41
C ARG A 551 26.73 -9.38 40.75
N ALA A 552 25.59 -8.69 40.77
CA ALA A 552 24.80 -8.51 41.98
C ALA A 552 24.36 -9.85 42.61
N ASN A 553 24.02 -10.85 41.78
CA ASN A 553 23.66 -12.19 42.27
C ASN A 553 24.87 -12.92 42.89
N ILE A 554 26.04 -12.87 42.24
CA ILE A 554 27.29 -13.43 42.78
C ILE A 554 27.65 -12.78 44.13
N ASP A 555 27.59 -11.45 44.19
CA ASP A 555 27.90 -10.69 45.42
C ASP A 555 26.91 -11.03 46.55
N LEU A 556 25.63 -11.20 46.22
CA LEU A 556 24.59 -11.61 47.17
C LEU A 556 24.85 -13.01 47.74
N LEU A 557 25.16 -13.99 46.88
CA LEU A 557 25.48 -15.36 47.31
C LEU A 557 26.74 -15.41 48.18
N ALA A 558 27.76 -14.63 47.84
CA ALA A 558 28.97 -14.49 48.64
C ALA A 558 28.66 -13.90 50.03
N ALA A 559 27.83 -12.85 50.10
CA ALA A 559 27.40 -12.24 51.35
C ALA A 559 26.59 -13.21 52.23
N TYR A 560 25.71 -14.02 51.65
CA TYR A 560 24.97 -15.06 52.38
C TYR A 560 25.90 -16.13 52.96
N ASN A 561 26.83 -16.66 52.17
CA ASN A 561 27.79 -17.64 52.67
C ASN A 561 28.67 -17.06 53.79
N ALA A 562 29.13 -15.82 53.66
CA ALA A 562 29.90 -15.14 54.72
C ALA A 562 29.08 -14.98 56.01
N THR A 563 27.78 -14.69 55.90
CA THR A 563 26.87 -14.57 57.05
C THR A 563 26.71 -15.92 57.78
N ILE A 564 26.54 -17.02 57.04
CA ILE A 564 26.43 -18.38 57.61
C ILE A 564 27.71 -18.76 58.37
N VAL A 565 28.88 -18.52 57.77
CA VAL A 565 30.18 -18.75 58.41
C VAL A 565 30.33 -17.88 59.66
N GLY A 566 29.87 -16.62 59.61
CA GLY A 566 29.85 -15.71 60.76
C GLY A 566 28.98 -16.21 61.92
N TRP A 567 27.79 -16.76 61.64
CA TRP A 567 26.92 -17.36 62.65
C TRP A 567 27.53 -18.61 63.29
N SER A 568 28.12 -19.48 62.48
CA SER A 568 28.87 -20.64 62.96
C SER A 568 30.03 -20.21 63.88
N SER A 569 30.84 -19.23 63.45
CA SER A 569 31.95 -18.69 64.25
C SER A 569 31.49 -18.04 65.55
N ALA A 570 30.35 -17.34 65.55
CA ALA A 570 29.78 -16.74 66.75
C ALA A 570 29.29 -17.81 67.76
N MET A 571 28.75 -18.93 67.27
CA MET A 571 28.38 -20.07 68.10
C MET A 571 29.60 -20.72 68.73
N ASP A 572 30.65 -21.00 67.93
CA ASP A 572 31.92 -21.58 68.40
C ASP A 572 32.56 -20.73 69.51
N LEU A 573 32.56 -19.39 69.36
CA LEU A 573 33.05 -18.46 70.37
C LEU A 573 32.28 -18.55 71.70
N ARG A 574 30.97 -18.82 71.65
CA ARG A 574 30.12 -18.91 72.85
C ARG A 574 30.22 -20.29 73.51
N ASP A 575 30.21 -21.38 72.74
CA ASP A 575 30.17 -22.75 73.28
C ASP A 575 31.50 -23.21 73.89
N LYS A 576 32.61 -22.52 73.57
CA LYS A 576 33.97 -22.94 73.94
C LYS A 576 34.31 -24.37 73.49
N GLU A 577 33.70 -24.81 72.40
CA GLU A 577 34.08 -26.01 71.66
C GLU A 577 35.56 -25.92 71.24
N THR A 578 36.21 -27.06 70.96
CA THR A 578 37.62 -27.07 70.55
C THR A 578 37.80 -26.24 69.28
N GLU A 579 38.84 -25.39 69.22
CA GLU A 579 39.14 -24.56 68.04
C GLU A 579 39.07 -25.40 66.75
N ASN A 580 38.32 -24.90 65.76
CA ASN A 580 38.11 -25.50 64.43
C ASN A 580 37.28 -26.79 64.36
N HIS A 581 36.57 -27.22 65.42
CA HIS A 581 35.67 -28.39 65.39
C HIS A 581 34.66 -28.31 64.23
N THR A 582 33.87 -27.24 64.18
CA THR A 582 32.80 -27.06 63.20
C THR A 582 33.32 -27.13 61.76
N THR A 583 34.51 -26.58 61.50
CA THR A 583 35.17 -26.65 60.19
C THR A 583 35.60 -28.09 59.84
N ARG A 584 36.24 -28.81 60.78
CA ARG A 584 36.72 -30.20 60.54
C ARG A 584 35.57 -31.15 60.28
N VAL A 585 34.51 -31.07 61.08
CA VAL A 585 33.31 -31.91 60.92
C VAL A 585 32.62 -31.61 59.59
N THR A 586 32.51 -30.32 59.23
CA THR A 586 31.93 -29.91 57.95
C THR A 586 32.71 -30.48 56.76
N GLU A 587 34.04 -30.33 56.75
CA GLU A 587 34.87 -30.82 55.65
C GLU A 587 34.83 -32.35 55.55
N LEU A 588 34.89 -33.07 56.68
CA LEU A 588 34.77 -34.52 56.68
C LEU A 588 33.41 -34.99 56.14
N THR A 589 32.33 -34.30 56.53
CA THR A 589 30.97 -34.61 56.02
C THR A 589 30.89 -34.38 54.51
N VAL A 590 31.48 -33.28 54.00
CA VAL A 590 31.52 -32.98 52.56
C VAL A 590 32.33 -34.03 51.80
N ARG A 591 33.49 -34.46 52.30
CA ARG A 591 34.28 -35.53 51.65
C ARG A 591 33.55 -36.85 51.60
N MET A 592 32.81 -37.19 52.66
CA MET A 592 31.98 -38.39 52.67
C MET A 592 30.85 -38.29 51.63
N ALA A 593 30.26 -37.11 51.46
CA ALA A 593 29.23 -36.85 50.45
C ALA A 593 29.78 -36.92 49.02
N GLU A 594 30.95 -36.31 48.75
CA GLU A 594 31.65 -36.38 47.46
C GLU A 594 31.95 -37.82 47.07
N LEU A 595 32.50 -38.62 47.99
CA LEU A 595 32.81 -40.03 47.75
C LEU A 595 31.57 -40.87 47.40
N LEU A 596 30.42 -40.48 47.94
CA LEU A 596 29.13 -41.14 47.71
C LEU A 596 28.39 -40.61 46.47
N GLY A 597 28.97 -39.65 45.75
CA GLY A 597 28.47 -39.15 44.46
C GLY A 597 27.30 -38.18 44.57
N LEU A 598 27.23 -37.39 45.64
CA LEU A 598 26.22 -36.30 45.75
C LEU A 598 26.56 -35.18 44.76
N ASP A 599 25.52 -34.50 44.25
CA ASP A 599 25.68 -33.37 43.35
C ASP A 599 26.17 -32.10 44.08
N GLU A 600 26.66 -31.10 43.32
CA GLU A 600 27.24 -29.88 43.89
C GLU A 600 26.23 -29.06 44.73
N ASP A 601 24.96 -29.03 44.32
CA ASP A 601 23.90 -28.31 45.04
C ASP A 601 23.58 -29.01 46.38
N GLN A 602 23.51 -30.34 46.38
CA GLN A 602 23.34 -31.15 47.59
C GLN A 602 24.52 -30.98 48.55
N ILE A 603 25.75 -30.98 48.03
CA ILE A 603 26.96 -30.75 48.82
C ILE A 603 26.95 -29.34 49.44
N LEU A 604 26.51 -28.33 48.68
CA LEU A 604 26.40 -26.95 49.15
C LEU A 604 25.44 -26.84 50.34
N HIS A 605 24.26 -27.47 50.25
CA HIS A 605 23.27 -27.46 51.34
C HIS A 605 23.72 -28.28 52.55
N LEU A 606 24.36 -29.43 52.32
CA LEU A 606 24.97 -30.25 53.37
C LEU A 606 26.06 -29.48 54.11
N ARG A 607 26.93 -28.75 53.40
CA ARG A 607 27.95 -27.89 54.00
C ARG A 607 27.32 -26.81 54.88
N ARG A 608 26.27 -26.13 54.42
CA ARG A 608 25.53 -25.12 55.21
C ARG A 608 24.91 -25.73 56.46
N GLY A 609 24.28 -26.89 56.33
CA GLY A 609 23.66 -27.61 57.44
C GLY A 609 24.69 -28.04 58.49
N ALA A 610 25.85 -28.53 58.05
CA ALA A 610 26.96 -28.90 58.92
C ALA A 610 27.55 -27.71 59.69
N LEU A 611 27.75 -26.56 59.02
CA LEU A 611 28.21 -25.33 59.70
C LEU A 611 27.24 -24.84 60.77
N LEU A 612 25.94 -25.05 60.56
CA LEU A 612 24.87 -24.57 61.44
C LEU A 612 24.32 -25.64 62.37
N HIS A 613 24.94 -26.83 62.45
CA HIS A 613 24.35 -27.98 63.14
C HIS A 613 23.96 -27.66 64.60
N ASP A 614 24.80 -26.88 65.27
CA ASP A 614 24.67 -26.51 66.67
C ASP A 614 24.11 -25.11 66.92
N ILE A 615 23.65 -24.39 65.88
CA ILE A 615 23.19 -23.00 66.02
C ILE A 615 22.06 -22.84 67.04
N GLY A 616 21.26 -23.90 67.25
CA GLY A 616 20.18 -23.91 68.23
C GLY A 616 20.65 -23.84 69.68
N LYS A 617 21.94 -24.11 69.97
CA LYS A 617 22.53 -23.91 71.31
C LYS A 617 22.50 -22.42 71.72
N LEU A 618 22.29 -21.49 70.79
CA LEU A 618 21.96 -20.09 71.08
C LEU A 618 20.75 -19.94 72.02
N GLY A 619 19.77 -20.85 71.93
CA GLY A 619 18.59 -20.86 72.80
C GLY A 619 18.77 -21.56 74.15
N VAL A 620 19.94 -22.16 74.42
CA VAL A 620 20.24 -22.86 75.67
C VAL A 620 20.81 -21.86 76.70
N PRO A 621 20.29 -21.81 77.95
CA PRO A 621 20.81 -20.94 79.00
C PRO A 621 22.29 -21.20 79.33
N ASP A 622 23.04 -20.14 79.63
CA ASP A 622 24.49 -20.24 79.93
C ASP A 622 24.82 -21.15 81.11
N GLU A 623 23.95 -21.18 82.13
CA GLU A 623 24.09 -22.06 83.31
C GLU A 623 24.10 -23.56 82.94
N ILE A 624 23.48 -23.92 81.82
CA ILE A 624 23.44 -25.27 81.27
C ILE A 624 24.57 -25.46 80.26
N LEU A 625 24.71 -24.52 79.31
CA LEU A 625 25.67 -24.63 78.20
C LEU A 625 27.13 -24.63 78.70
N LEU A 626 27.48 -23.75 79.63
CA LEU A 626 28.84 -23.55 80.12
C LEU A 626 29.15 -24.34 81.40
N LYS A 627 28.25 -25.25 81.82
CA LYS A 627 28.41 -26.00 83.06
C LYS A 627 29.63 -26.90 82.99
N THR A 628 30.54 -26.76 83.96
CA THR A 628 31.77 -27.56 84.01
C THR A 628 31.54 -28.98 84.56
N GLY A 629 30.41 -29.27 85.21
CA GLY A 629 30.06 -30.59 85.75
C GLY A 629 29.09 -31.40 84.87
N LYS A 630 28.65 -32.57 85.36
CA LYS A 630 27.59 -33.34 84.68
C LYS A 630 26.26 -32.57 84.72
N LEU A 631 25.53 -32.59 83.61
CA LEU A 631 24.15 -32.08 83.55
C LEU A 631 23.19 -33.02 84.30
N THR A 632 22.18 -32.45 84.97
CA THR A 632 21.04 -33.21 85.52
C THR A 632 20.09 -33.67 84.41
N ASP A 633 19.12 -34.52 84.73
CA ASP A 633 18.15 -35.01 83.75
C ASP A 633 17.24 -33.87 83.21
N GLU A 634 16.91 -32.88 84.04
CA GLU A 634 16.18 -31.68 83.62
C GLU A 634 17.01 -30.77 82.71
N GLU A 635 18.30 -30.59 83.03
CA GLU A 635 19.23 -29.82 82.21
C GLU A 635 19.46 -30.50 80.85
N TRP A 636 19.57 -31.83 80.83
CA TRP A 636 19.62 -32.62 79.59
C TRP A 636 18.36 -32.48 78.74
N THR A 637 17.19 -32.40 79.38
CA THR A 637 15.93 -32.16 78.66
C THR A 637 15.95 -30.83 77.93
N THR A 638 16.55 -29.80 78.53
CA THR A 638 16.74 -28.49 77.87
C THR A 638 17.80 -28.55 76.78
N MET A 639 18.95 -29.17 77.05
CA MET A 639 20.04 -29.32 76.08
C MET A 639 19.59 -30.04 74.80
N ARG A 640 18.77 -31.11 74.92
CA ARG A 640 18.25 -31.87 73.77
C ARG A 640 17.26 -31.12 72.90
N ARG A 641 16.86 -29.90 73.28
CA ARG A 641 15.98 -29.05 72.45
C ARG A 641 16.73 -28.25 71.39
N HIS A 642 18.06 -28.15 71.47
CA HIS A 642 18.79 -27.31 70.51
C HIS A 642 18.59 -27.72 69.04
N PRO A 643 18.38 -29.01 68.65
CA PRO A 643 18.10 -29.31 67.24
C PRO A 643 16.73 -28.77 66.80
N GLN A 644 15.72 -28.80 67.69
CA GLN A 644 14.42 -28.17 67.43
C GLN A 644 14.55 -26.65 67.37
N MET A 645 15.33 -26.03 68.26
CA MET A 645 15.57 -24.59 68.24
C MET A 645 16.30 -24.15 66.96
N ALA A 646 17.26 -24.96 66.47
CA ALA A 646 17.91 -24.73 65.19
C ALA A 646 16.90 -24.80 64.04
N TYR A 647 16.03 -25.82 64.02
CA TYR A 647 14.95 -25.92 63.03
C TYR A 647 14.00 -24.71 63.09
N ASP A 648 13.52 -24.33 64.28
CA ASP A 648 12.59 -23.22 64.47
C ASP A 648 13.19 -21.89 64.01
N MET A 649 14.49 -21.68 64.27
CA MET A 649 15.23 -20.49 63.84
C MET A 649 15.42 -20.46 62.32
N LEU A 650 15.93 -21.55 61.74
CA LEU A 650 16.36 -21.59 60.35
C LEU A 650 15.20 -21.81 59.35
N SER A 651 14.10 -22.45 59.77
CA SER A 651 12.93 -22.74 58.91
C SER A 651 12.19 -21.48 58.45
N SER A 652 12.41 -20.33 59.08
CA SER A 652 11.89 -19.05 58.61
C SER A 652 12.65 -18.46 57.41
N ILE A 653 13.85 -18.99 57.10
CA ILE A 653 14.74 -18.49 56.05
C ILE A 653 14.70 -19.46 54.86
N GLU A 654 13.95 -19.09 53.81
CA GLU A 654 13.70 -19.94 52.63
C GLU A 654 14.99 -20.49 52.00
N TYR A 655 16.02 -19.66 51.89
CA TYR A 655 17.35 -20.04 51.37
C TYR A 655 18.03 -21.20 52.14
N LEU A 656 17.67 -21.40 53.41
CA LEU A 656 18.26 -22.43 54.27
C LEU A 656 17.39 -23.69 54.40
N HIS A 657 16.18 -23.72 53.82
CA HIS A 657 15.30 -24.89 53.89
C HIS A 657 15.98 -26.20 53.50
N PRO A 658 16.74 -26.28 52.39
CA PRO A 658 17.38 -27.54 52.00
C PRO A 658 18.56 -27.93 52.91
N ALA A 659 19.01 -27.03 53.79
CA ALA A 659 20.11 -27.27 54.73
C ALA A 659 19.64 -27.70 56.14
N LEU A 660 18.32 -27.75 56.40
CA LEU A 660 17.76 -28.01 57.74
C LEU A 660 17.98 -29.43 58.26
N ASP A 661 18.25 -30.38 57.38
CA ASP A 661 18.36 -31.79 57.70
C ASP A 661 19.39 -32.08 58.79
N ILE A 662 20.57 -31.46 58.70
CA ILE A 662 21.64 -31.68 59.68
C ILE A 662 21.34 -30.99 61.02
N PRO A 663 21.09 -29.66 61.09
CA PRO A 663 20.80 -29.01 62.36
C PRO A 663 19.63 -29.65 63.11
N TYR A 664 18.62 -30.15 62.39
CA TYR A 664 17.47 -30.76 63.03
C TYR A 664 17.66 -32.22 63.46
N CYS A 665 18.45 -33.00 62.70
CA CYS A 665 18.52 -34.46 62.88
C CYS A 665 19.93 -35.01 63.22
N HIS A 666 20.94 -34.16 63.46
CA HIS A 666 22.33 -34.61 63.70
C HIS A 666 22.51 -35.43 64.98
N HIS A 667 21.51 -35.51 65.85
CA HIS A 667 21.50 -36.36 67.05
C HIS A 667 20.62 -37.62 66.93
N GLU A 668 20.06 -37.88 65.74
CA GLU A 668 19.32 -39.11 65.45
C GLU A 668 20.27 -40.30 65.29
N LYS A 669 19.87 -41.46 65.82
CA LYS A 669 20.69 -42.68 65.78
C LYS A 669 20.04 -43.73 64.90
N TRP A 670 20.85 -44.49 64.17
CA TRP A 670 20.35 -45.48 63.21
C TRP A 670 19.32 -46.46 63.80
N ASP A 671 19.46 -46.85 65.08
CA ASP A 671 18.55 -47.75 65.79
C ASP A 671 17.23 -47.13 66.27
N GLY A 672 17.09 -45.80 66.18
CA GLY A 672 15.93 -45.03 66.65
C GLY A 672 16.02 -44.52 68.09
N SER A 673 17.16 -44.71 68.78
CA SER A 673 17.37 -44.24 70.16
C SER A 673 17.84 -42.78 70.27
N GLY A 674 17.87 -42.05 69.15
CA GLY A 674 18.28 -40.65 69.06
C GLY A 674 17.19 -39.64 69.39
N TYR A 675 17.47 -38.37 69.13
CA TYR A 675 16.56 -37.23 69.33
C TYR A 675 16.79 -36.17 68.24
N PRO A 676 15.87 -35.23 67.99
CA PRO A 676 14.64 -34.91 68.74
C PRO A 676 13.40 -35.74 68.35
N ARG A 677 13.40 -36.43 67.21
CA ARG A 677 12.24 -37.08 66.60
C ARG A 677 12.23 -38.60 66.78
N GLY A 678 13.37 -39.23 67.10
CA GLY A 678 13.49 -40.68 67.26
C GLY A 678 13.36 -41.42 65.93
N LEU A 679 13.94 -40.85 64.87
CA LEU A 679 13.92 -41.41 63.52
C LEU A 679 14.80 -42.66 63.45
N LYS A 680 14.38 -43.66 62.66
CA LYS A 680 15.10 -44.93 62.55
C LYS A 680 15.53 -45.23 61.11
N GLY A 681 16.77 -45.70 60.97
CA GLY A 681 17.34 -46.09 59.68
C GLY A 681 17.28 -44.97 58.64
N GLU A 682 16.73 -45.26 57.48
CA GLU A 682 16.64 -44.34 56.34
C GLU A 682 15.61 -43.21 56.53
N GLN A 683 14.83 -43.21 57.61
CA GLN A 683 13.99 -42.06 57.97
C GLN A 683 14.85 -40.85 58.36
N ILE A 684 16.09 -41.07 58.77
CA ILE A 684 17.06 -40.02 59.06
C ILE A 684 17.56 -39.47 57.71
N PRO A 685 17.50 -38.15 57.48
CA PRO A 685 18.03 -37.56 56.26
C PRO A 685 19.49 -37.96 56.01
N PHE A 686 19.84 -38.17 54.74
CA PHE A 686 21.15 -38.72 54.39
C PHE A 686 22.32 -37.85 54.87
N GLY A 687 22.21 -36.53 54.73
CA GLY A 687 23.23 -35.60 55.22
C GLY A 687 23.47 -35.72 56.74
N ALA A 688 22.41 -35.88 57.54
CA ALA A 688 22.51 -36.06 58.99
C ALA A 688 23.18 -37.40 59.37
N ARG A 689 22.97 -38.46 58.58
CA ARG A 689 23.63 -39.76 58.77
C ARG A 689 25.14 -39.69 58.53
N LEU A 690 25.56 -38.94 57.51
CA LEU A 690 26.99 -38.69 57.26
C LEU A 690 27.59 -37.83 58.36
N PHE A 691 26.92 -36.72 58.69
CA PHE A 691 27.38 -35.75 59.69
C PHE A 691 27.60 -36.38 61.06
N MET A 692 26.69 -37.24 61.51
CA MET A 692 26.79 -37.94 62.80
C MET A 692 28.12 -38.71 62.94
N ILE A 693 28.61 -39.33 61.87
CA ILE A 693 29.89 -40.03 61.91
C ILE A 693 31.03 -39.04 62.04
N ALA A 694 30.99 -37.95 61.26
CA ALA A 694 32.02 -36.92 61.28
C ALA A 694 32.12 -36.23 62.66
N ASP A 695 30.99 -35.88 63.26
CA ASP A 695 30.91 -35.25 64.59
C ASP A 695 31.44 -36.19 65.69
N VAL A 696 30.96 -37.43 65.74
CA VAL A 696 31.43 -38.40 66.75
C VAL A 696 32.91 -38.75 66.53
N TYR A 697 33.36 -38.82 65.27
CA TYR A 697 34.77 -39.04 64.97
C TYR A 697 35.64 -37.93 65.51
N ASP A 698 35.36 -36.67 65.15
CA ASP A 698 36.12 -35.49 65.61
C ASP A 698 36.09 -35.40 67.14
N ALA A 699 34.92 -35.64 67.73
CA ALA A 699 34.76 -35.71 69.16
C ALA A 699 35.70 -36.74 69.80
N LEU A 700 35.85 -37.95 69.25
CA LEU A 700 36.67 -39.03 69.82
C LEU A 700 38.18 -38.80 69.70
N ILE A 701 38.64 -38.19 68.61
CA ILE A 701 40.07 -37.93 68.37
C ILE A 701 40.56 -36.61 68.99
N SER A 702 39.65 -35.79 69.52
CA SER A 702 39.99 -34.54 70.20
C SER A 702 40.14 -34.73 71.71
N ASP A 703 41.07 -34.00 72.31
CA ASP A 703 41.20 -33.91 73.76
C ASP A 703 40.00 -33.14 74.34
N ARG A 704 39.37 -33.71 75.37
CA ARG A 704 38.28 -33.07 76.12
C ARG A 704 38.67 -32.97 77.60
N PRO A 705 38.11 -32.02 78.38
CA PRO A 705 38.50 -31.78 79.78
C PRO A 705 38.51 -33.02 80.70
N TYR A 706 37.74 -34.06 80.34
CA TYR A 706 37.58 -35.30 81.11
C TYR A 706 38.07 -36.56 80.37
N ARG A 707 38.62 -36.44 79.17
CA ARG A 707 38.99 -37.59 78.34
C ARG A 707 40.07 -37.21 77.32
N THR A 708 41.19 -37.92 77.34
CA THR A 708 42.21 -37.81 76.28
C THR A 708 41.69 -38.31 74.93
N ALA A 709 42.23 -37.75 73.86
CA ALA A 709 42.02 -38.16 72.49
C ALA A 709 42.26 -39.67 72.31
N TRP A 710 41.39 -40.33 71.53
CA TRP A 710 41.58 -41.72 71.16
C TRP A 710 42.55 -41.87 70.00
N THR A 711 43.27 -43.00 69.96
CA THR A 711 44.08 -43.35 68.79
C THR A 711 43.18 -43.67 67.60
N LEU A 712 43.67 -43.38 66.39
CA LEU A 712 42.94 -43.60 65.15
C LEU A 712 42.42 -45.05 65.02
N ASP A 713 43.25 -46.05 65.32
CA ASP A 713 42.87 -47.48 65.29
C ASP A 713 41.71 -47.81 66.26
N LYS A 714 41.75 -47.24 67.48
CA LYS A 714 40.69 -47.43 68.47
C LYS A 714 39.39 -46.79 68.01
N THR A 715 39.44 -45.59 67.44
CA THR A 715 38.28 -44.87 66.92
C THR A 715 37.65 -45.60 65.73
N GLN A 716 38.45 -46.06 64.78
CA GLN A 716 37.95 -46.85 63.64
C GLN A 716 37.24 -48.14 64.08
N LYS A 717 37.85 -48.89 65.01
CA LYS A 717 37.24 -50.11 65.57
C LYS A 717 35.90 -49.82 66.23
N TYR A 718 35.82 -48.73 66.98
CA TYR A 718 34.57 -48.30 67.61
C TYR A 718 33.49 -47.94 66.59
N ILE A 719 33.80 -47.11 65.59
CA ILE A 719 32.85 -46.72 64.54
C ILE A 719 32.31 -47.95 63.80
N ARG A 720 33.18 -48.92 63.45
CA ARG A 720 32.77 -50.20 62.84
C ARG A 720 31.83 -51.01 63.75
N GLN A 721 32.11 -51.10 65.05
CA GLN A 721 31.27 -51.83 66.01
C GLN A 721 29.89 -51.19 66.22
N GLN A 722 29.78 -49.89 65.99
CA GLN A 722 28.54 -49.13 66.10
C GLN A 722 27.74 -49.04 64.78
N SER A 723 28.26 -49.63 63.70
CA SER A 723 27.55 -49.77 62.42
C SER A 723 26.23 -50.53 62.61
N GLY A 724 25.13 -49.98 62.08
CA GLY A 724 23.79 -50.54 62.21
C GLY A 724 23.16 -50.34 63.59
N LYS A 725 23.80 -49.61 64.50
CA LYS A 725 23.26 -49.22 65.83
C LYS A 725 23.23 -47.71 65.96
N HIS A 726 24.40 -47.09 66.08
CA HIS A 726 24.55 -45.65 66.15
C HIS A 726 24.59 -45.06 64.74
N PHE A 727 25.33 -45.70 63.83
CA PHE A 727 25.67 -45.16 62.52
C PHE A 727 25.04 -45.95 61.38
N ASP A 728 24.73 -45.26 60.28
CA ASP A 728 24.35 -45.89 59.01
C ASP A 728 25.52 -46.74 58.47
N PRO A 729 25.31 -48.03 58.17
CA PRO A 729 26.34 -48.88 57.58
C PRO A 729 26.99 -48.30 56.32
N ARG A 730 26.21 -47.67 55.42
CA ARG A 730 26.74 -47.07 54.18
C ARG A 730 27.65 -45.88 54.46
N ALA A 731 27.28 -45.08 55.46
CA ALA A 731 28.09 -43.93 55.88
C ALA A 731 29.39 -44.39 56.57
N VAL A 732 29.34 -45.49 57.35
CA VAL A 732 30.54 -46.11 57.94
C VAL A 732 31.50 -46.59 56.85
N ASP A 733 30.99 -47.24 55.80
CA ASP A 733 31.83 -47.71 54.69
C ASP A 733 32.52 -46.56 53.96
N ALA A 734 31.81 -45.44 53.73
CA ALA A 734 32.39 -44.23 53.15
C ALA A 734 33.48 -43.64 54.03
N PHE A 735 33.21 -43.48 55.34
CA PHE A 735 34.20 -42.99 56.30
C PHE A 735 35.46 -43.86 56.34
N ILE A 736 35.29 -45.19 56.41
CA ILE A 736 36.42 -46.13 56.43
C ILE A 736 37.23 -46.07 55.14
N SER A 737 36.58 -45.86 53.99
CA SER A 737 37.26 -45.69 52.71
C SER A 737 38.14 -44.43 52.70
N LEU A 738 37.64 -43.30 53.23
CA LEU A 738 38.41 -42.06 53.37
C LEU A 738 39.59 -42.19 54.36
N VAL A 739 39.40 -42.96 55.44
CA VAL A 739 40.48 -43.29 56.37
C VAL A 739 41.59 -44.06 55.65
N GLN A 740 41.23 -45.05 54.83
CA GLN A 740 42.18 -45.93 54.15
C GLN A 740 42.91 -45.24 52.99
N SER A 741 42.27 -44.28 52.31
CA SER A 741 42.89 -43.46 51.27
C SER A 741 43.88 -42.42 51.83
N GLY A 742 43.90 -42.20 53.14
CA GLY A 742 44.74 -41.20 53.81
C GLY A 742 44.23 -39.76 53.65
N GLU A 743 43.04 -39.56 53.07
CA GLU A 743 42.47 -38.22 52.86
C GLU A 743 42.06 -37.53 54.17
N ILE A 744 41.70 -38.29 55.19
CA ILE A 744 41.35 -37.75 56.52
C ILE A 744 42.55 -37.08 57.20
N GLY A 745 43.78 -37.53 56.93
CA GLY A 745 44.99 -36.90 57.46
C GLY A 745 45.29 -35.51 56.87
N LYS A 746 44.53 -35.07 55.86
CA LYS A 746 44.60 -33.71 55.29
C LYS A 746 43.55 -32.76 55.86
N ILE A 747 42.55 -33.29 56.57
CA ILE A 747 41.42 -32.57 57.18
C ILE A 747 41.69 -32.26 58.66
N LEU A 748 42.46 -33.14 59.32
CA LEU A 748 43.02 -32.97 60.67
C LEU A 748 44.31 -32.17 60.64
#